data_AF-A0A5E3X1E0-F1
#
_entry.id   AF-A0A5E3X1E0-F1
#
_cell.length_a   1.000
_cell.length_b   1.000
_cell.length_c   1.000
_cell.angle_alpha   90.00
_cell.angle_beta   90.00
_cell.angle_gamma   90.00
#
_symmetry.space_group_name_H-M   'P 1'
#
loop_
_entity.id
_entity.type
_entity.pdbx_description
1 polymer ?
#
loop_
_entity_poly.entity_id
_entity_poly.type
_entity_poly.pdbx_seq_one_letter_code
_entity_poly.pdbx_strand_id
1 'polypeptide(L)'
;MAQKTETTRALAGVSYLLTYHSRRYPQSMGIFEFLVTARPSHDILEQMPLASAAGFVVLRNYLSITRRWYAEMNKPPRVTSELSLLFDERGGLLDEYITNPYMRGTGIWGHELSEGNIILLTKLTVEESRHGEGIASSLLQLILSEPGILRAALDTREAGSHHPATCAFAIAQSCAFETPGTSPIGILHGVGFRRVGCSAFFARALQDSRHPSLSLPAHCDAGEFSNPETAVVPVPDLTDFLRRLLQPGWSEHQQALPIHSMIASRDISEQQIVGALSRLSSPTELAHICFPDPAVLNATPLHLAAARSQAAVVETLLLTAARGNVFTATAQGRLPLDCLRRTMRLEKASKLSTGAETWSGHSLSAIQTQAALLTAMGRPVPNEDVAAWGCSCGRCIEGWFSPVMRYKICVNAEIAARTIRLELVATYAESVSRSSELYKSRDVDNMAFMRFIPEPIRESGVRAAFISGYAAVFEAIATVIRHEKIPRVEAIVNHIHHGDDRKSEAVRFFLAHGGRVEHSLEGLAQMAMDEGFRWDAERPYKGFRDEVKSQATCQNDEDYGLLQAKLSVPANLDEFLTFTWRGDFLHIWVKNDFGERWLAVIDAVIIIEVNGVETKAIDSIPLWSVGHLYDAIADGKVQNADMLKPQLKGMPRDWWFVAANHTDVVYTDDQLISGVTHEDLNQLGYIDPEFYLLIEDVEGTNKNDPQRAREFTLASRLDISPILAF
;
A
#
# COMPACT_ATOMS: atom_id res chain seq x y z
N MET A 1 -14.74 -10.34 -10.12
CA MET A 1 -15.12 -11.47 -11.01
C MET A 1 -13.91 -12.37 -11.23
N ALA A 2 -14.09 -13.69 -11.30
CA ALA A 2 -13.01 -14.62 -11.65
C ALA A 2 -12.95 -14.78 -13.16
N GLN A 3 -11.77 -14.59 -13.76
CA GLN A 3 -11.58 -14.87 -15.18
C GLN A 3 -11.11 -16.31 -15.36
N LYS A 4 -11.74 -17.03 -16.30
CA LYS A 4 -11.37 -18.39 -16.70
C LYS A 4 -11.01 -18.40 -18.18
N THR A 5 -9.82 -18.88 -18.51
CA THR A 5 -9.37 -19.06 -19.90
C THR A 5 -8.87 -20.49 -20.07
N GLU A 6 -9.17 -21.12 -21.21
CA GLU A 6 -8.71 -22.46 -21.55
C GLU A 6 -7.86 -22.44 -22.82
N THR A 7 -6.73 -23.14 -22.80
CA THR A 7 -5.85 -23.27 -23.97
C THR A 7 -5.22 -24.65 -24.03
N THR A 8 -5.08 -25.23 -25.21
CA THR A 8 -4.36 -26.50 -25.39
C THR A 8 -2.88 -26.25 -25.65
N ARG A 9 -1.98 -26.91 -24.90
CA ARG A 9 -0.53 -26.80 -25.05
C ARG A 9 0.14 -28.17 -24.85
N ALA A 10 1.29 -28.37 -25.49
CA ALA A 10 2.09 -29.56 -25.23
C ALA A 10 3.01 -29.35 -24.01
N LEU A 11 2.99 -30.28 -23.04
CA LEU A 11 3.95 -30.36 -21.93
C LEU A 11 4.70 -31.68 -22.06
N ALA A 12 6.04 -31.64 -22.05
CA ALA A 12 6.87 -32.84 -22.24
C ALA A 12 6.47 -33.71 -23.47
N GLY A 13 5.97 -33.08 -24.55
CA GLY A 13 5.55 -33.78 -25.78
C GLY A 13 4.13 -34.35 -25.77
N VAL A 14 3.38 -34.25 -24.66
CA VAL A 14 1.98 -34.68 -24.56
C VAL A 14 1.07 -33.46 -24.56
N SER A 15 -0.09 -33.53 -25.21
CA SER A 15 -1.07 -32.43 -25.29
C SER A 15 -1.93 -32.36 -24.03
N TYR A 16 -1.96 -31.19 -23.40
CA TYR A 16 -2.78 -30.88 -22.23
C TYR A 16 -3.73 -29.72 -22.51
N LEU A 17 -4.96 -29.83 -22.00
CA LEU A 17 -5.85 -28.70 -21.81
C LEU A 17 -5.42 -27.98 -20.53
N LEU A 18 -5.06 -26.71 -20.67
CA LEU A 18 -4.70 -25.84 -19.57
C LEU A 18 -5.85 -24.92 -19.22
N THR A 19 -6.18 -24.87 -17.95
CA THR A 19 -7.18 -23.94 -17.42
C THR A 19 -6.49 -22.92 -16.53
N TYR A 20 -6.61 -21.65 -16.89
CA TYR A 20 -6.15 -20.51 -16.11
C TYR A 20 -7.30 -19.91 -15.35
N HIS A 21 -7.11 -19.74 -14.05
CA HIS A 21 -7.99 -19.00 -13.17
C HIS A 21 -7.19 -17.85 -12.57
N SER A 22 -7.75 -16.64 -12.62
CA SER A 22 -7.20 -15.47 -11.95
C SER A 22 -8.32 -14.67 -11.30
N ARG A 23 -8.08 -14.19 -10.08
CA ARG A 23 -8.98 -13.27 -9.38
C ARG A 23 -8.20 -12.39 -8.42
N ARG A 24 -8.72 -11.19 -8.16
CA ARG A 24 -8.22 -10.32 -7.09
C ARG A 24 -8.30 -11.06 -5.75
N TYR A 25 -7.21 -11.03 -4.97
CA TYR A 25 -7.21 -11.61 -3.64
C TYR A 25 -8.16 -10.82 -2.74
N PRO A 26 -9.04 -11.46 -1.94
CA PRO A 26 -9.97 -10.75 -1.08
C PRO A 26 -9.27 -9.71 -0.22
N GLN A 27 -9.86 -8.51 -0.10
CA GLN A 27 -9.35 -7.39 0.70
C GLN A 27 -8.02 -6.78 0.21
N SER A 28 -7.42 -7.28 -0.87
CA SER A 28 -6.21 -6.70 -1.47
C SER A 28 -6.55 -5.94 -2.75
N MET A 29 -5.93 -4.76 -2.91
CA MET A 29 -6.04 -3.94 -4.12
C MET A 29 -4.95 -4.26 -5.15
N GLY A 30 -3.79 -4.74 -4.71
CA GLY A 30 -2.61 -4.94 -5.55
C GLY A 30 -2.17 -6.39 -5.71
N ILE A 31 -2.95 -7.37 -5.24
CA ILE A 31 -2.57 -8.79 -5.26
C ILE A 31 -3.68 -9.60 -5.91
N PHE A 32 -3.30 -10.40 -6.91
CA PHE A 32 -4.20 -11.27 -7.66
C PHE A 32 -3.72 -12.70 -7.50
N GLU A 33 -4.57 -13.61 -7.05
CA GLU A 33 -4.22 -15.02 -7.05
C GLU A 33 -4.47 -15.64 -8.41
N PHE A 34 -3.60 -16.57 -8.79
CA PHE A 34 -3.79 -17.36 -9.99
C PHE A 34 -3.63 -18.86 -9.71
N LEU A 35 -4.33 -19.67 -10.50
CA LEU A 35 -4.23 -21.12 -10.52
C LEU A 35 -4.21 -21.58 -11.99
N VAL A 36 -3.20 -22.37 -12.33
CA VAL A 36 -3.08 -23.04 -13.62
C VAL A 36 -3.17 -24.54 -13.39
N THR A 37 -4.09 -25.20 -14.09
CA THR A 37 -4.25 -26.66 -14.03
C THR A 37 -4.02 -27.26 -15.41
N ALA A 38 -3.38 -28.42 -15.45
CA ALA A 38 -3.11 -29.17 -16.68
C ALA A 38 -3.82 -30.53 -16.66
N ARG A 39 -4.67 -30.77 -17.67
CA ARG A 39 -5.40 -32.04 -17.86
C ARG A 39 -5.07 -32.64 -19.23
N PRO A 40 -5.03 -33.96 -19.42
CA PRO A 40 -4.90 -34.56 -20.75
C PRO A 40 -6.00 -34.06 -21.69
N SER A 41 -5.67 -33.73 -22.94
CA SER A 41 -6.68 -33.28 -23.91
C SER A 41 -7.64 -34.38 -24.38
N HIS A 42 -7.30 -35.67 -24.18
CA HIS A 42 -8.05 -36.82 -24.70
C HIS A 42 -8.92 -37.52 -23.65
N ASP A 43 -8.88 -37.09 -22.38
CA ASP A 43 -9.57 -37.76 -21.28
C ASP A 43 -10.43 -36.73 -20.51
N ILE A 44 -11.64 -36.50 -21.02
CA ILE A 44 -12.56 -35.44 -20.54
C ILE A 44 -13.38 -35.91 -19.33
N LEU A 45 -13.35 -37.20 -18.98
CA LEU A 45 -14.15 -37.76 -17.89
C LEU A 45 -13.49 -37.51 -16.53
N GLU A 46 -13.90 -36.43 -15.85
CA GLU A 46 -13.71 -36.12 -14.42
C GLU A 46 -12.32 -36.41 -13.79
N GLN A 47 -11.24 -36.36 -14.56
CA GLN A 47 -9.91 -36.57 -14.01
C GLN A 47 -9.42 -35.35 -13.23
N MET A 48 -8.87 -35.62 -12.05
CA MET A 48 -8.04 -34.69 -11.29
C MET A 48 -6.93 -34.12 -12.19
N PRO A 49 -6.54 -32.83 -12.03
CA PRO A 49 -5.47 -32.26 -12.82
C PRO A 49 -4.15 -33.00 -12.58
N LEU A 50 -3.48 -33.43 -13.65
CA LEU A 50 -2.20 -34.14 -13.59
C LEU A 50 -1.07 -33.26 -13.06
N ALA A 51 -1.17 -31.95 -13.30
CA ALA A 51 -0.30 -30.97 -12.70
C ALA A 51 -1.09 -29.69 -12.41
N SER A 52 -0.67 -28.97 -11.37
CA SER A 52 -1.21 -27.65 -11.06
C SER A 52 -0.13 -26.74 -10.51
N ALA A 53 -0.25 -25.45 -10.79
CA ALA A 53 0.60 -24.42 -10.24
C ALA A 53 -0.27 -23.25 -9.75
N ALA A 54 0.05 -22.71 -8.59
CA ALA A 54 -0.66 -21.56 -8.03
C ALA A 54 0.32 -20.53 -7.51
N GLY A 55 -0.17 -19.29 -7.42
CA GLY A 55 0.64 -18.16 -7.03
C GLY A 55 -0.13 -16.86 -6.97
N PHE A 56 0.63 -15.77 -6.95
CA PHE A 56 0.11 -14.41 -6.93
C PHE A 56 0.78 -13.56 -8.02
N VAL A 57 0.02 -12.68 -8.66
CA VAL A 57 0.56 -11.51 -9.36
C VAL A 57 0.49 -10.35 -8.38
N VAL A 58 1.66 -9.83 -8.02
CA VAL A 58 1.81 -8.70 -7.12
C VAL A 58 2.08 -7.45 -7.96
N LEU A 59 1.14 -6.50 -7.94
CA LEU A 59 1.26 -5.20 -8.57
C LEU A 59 2.21 -4.30 -7.78
N ARG A 60 3.48 -4.70 -7.67
CA ARG A 60 4.48 -4.05 -6.81
C ARG A 60 4.60 -2.56 -7.10
N ASN A 61 4.59 -2.15 -8.36
CA ASN A 61 4.67 -0.72 -8.71
C ASN A 61 3.48 0.06 -8.13
N TYR A 62 2.25 -0.49 -8.23
CA TYR A 62 1.07 0.12 -7.62
C TYR A 62 1.19 0.16 -6.09
N LEU A 63 1.61 -0.94 -5.47
CA LEU A 63 1.80 -1.02 -4.02
C LEU A 63 2.90 -0.07 -3.51
N SER A 64 3.95 0.15 -4.31
CA SER A 64 5.03 1.09 -4.06
C SER A 64 4.53 2.53 -4.06
N ILE A 65 3.82 2.91 -5.13
CA ILE A 65 3.26 4.25 -5.30
C ILE A 65 2.24 4.56 -4.19
N THR A 66 1.37 3.60 -3.87
CA THR A 66 0.35 3.77 -2.82
C THR A 66 0.88 3.57 -1.40
N ARG A 67 2.15 3.14 -1.24
CA ARG A 67 2.78 2.78 0.05
C ARG A 67 2.04 1.74 0.86
N ARG A 68 1.35 0.85 0.15
CA ARG A 68 0.59 -0.22 0.78
C ARG A 68 1.34 -1.55 0.74
N TRP A 69 2.64 -1.56 0.43
CA TRP A 69 3.43 -2.79 0.31
C TRP A 69 3.24 -3.75 1.50
N TYR A 70 3.61 -3.36 2.71
CA TYR A 70 3.44 -4.25 3.88
C TYR A 70 1.97 -4.48 4.24
N ALA A 71 1.14 -3.44 4.15
CA ALA A 71 -0.29 -3.55 4.48
C ALA A 71 -1.02 -4.54 3.57
N GLU A 72 -0.62 -4.65 2.30
CA GLU A 72 -1.21 -5.53 1.30
C GLU A 72 -0.55 -6.90 1.32
N MET A 73 0.78 -6.98 1.40
CA MET A 73 1.50 -8.27 1.44
C MET A 73 1.26 -9.08 2.73
N ASN A 74 0.73 -8.46 3.79
CA ASN A 74 0.32 -9.17 5.01
C ASN A 74 -1.10 -9.74 4.96
N LYS A 75 -1.92 -9.40 3.96
CA LYS A 75 -3.30 -9.92 3.83
C LYS A 75 -3.34 -11.35 3.28
N PRO A 76 -2.56 -11.73 2.24
CA PRO A 76 -2.54 -13.07 1.71
C PRO A 76 -1.77 -14.06 2.61
N PRO A 77 -1.67 -15.35 2.19
CA PRO A 77 -0.97 -16.38 2.95
C PRO A 77 0.46 -15.99 3.32
N ARG A 78 0.95 -16.59 4.41
CA ARG A 78 2.25 -16.37 5.06
C ARG A 78 3.43 -16.13 4.12
N VAL A 79 3.50 -16.83 2.97
CA VAL A 79 4.56 -16.66 1.95
C VAL A 79 4.67 -15.23 1.40
N THR A 80 3.56 -14.51 1.22
CA THR A 80 3.58 -13.11 0.74
C THR A 80 4.15 -12.17 1.81
N SER A 81 3.72 -12.35 3.07
CA SER A 81 4.29 -11.62 4.20
C SER A 81 5.80 -11.91 4.34
N GLU A 82 6.21 -13.17 4.20
CA GLU A 82 7.64 -13.56 4.22
C GLU A 82 8.43 -12.93 3.07
N LEU A 83 7.87 -12.90 1.85
CA LEU A 83 8.48 -12.24 0.71
C LEU A 83 8.67 -10.75 0.96
N SER A 84 7.66 -10.09 1.54
CA SER A 84 7.66 -8.65 1.79
C SER A 84 8.87 -8.19 2.60
N LEU A 85 9.44 -9.07 3.42
CA LEU A 85 10.60 -8.81 4.28
C LEU A 85 11.93 -8.68 3.52
N LEU A 86 11.98 -9.10 2.25
CA LEU A 86 13.12 -8.85 1.37
C LEU A 86 13.14 -7.40 0.85
N PHE A 87 12.00 -6.73 0.95
CA PHE A 87 11.79 -5.40 0.41
C PHE A 87 11.57 -4.39 1.53
N ASP A 88 11.77 -3.12 1.22
CA ASP A 88 11.41 -1.99 2.07
C ASP A 88 9.90 -1.66 1.98
N GLU A 89 9.48 -0.59 2.65
CA GLU A 89 8.08 -0.10 2.66
C GLU A 89 7.56 0.31 1.27
N ARG A 90 8.45 0.44 0.28
CA ARG A 90 8.15 0.82 -1.09
C ARG A 90 8.24 -0.37 -2.03
N GLY A 91 8.45 -1.59 -1.53
CA GLY A 91 8.69 -2.74 -2.39
C GLY A 91 10.03 -2.67 -3.13
N GLY A 92 11.00 -1.88 -2.66
CA GLY A 92 12.38 -1.89 -3.17
C GLY A 92 13.22 -2.95 -2.48
N LEU A 93 14.05 -3.69 -3.21
CA LEU A 93 14.91 -4.72 -2.62
C LEU A 93 15.86 -4.05 -1.63
N LEU A 94 15.93 -4.57 -0.40
CA LEU A 94 16.76 -3.97 0.64
C LEU A 94 18.24 -4.02 0.26
N ASP A 95 18.97 -2.94 0.54
CA ASP A 95 20.42 -2.84 0.31
C ASP A 95 21.22 -3.95 0.98
N GLU A 96 20.70 -4.54 2.06
CA GLU A 96 21.28 -5.71 2.72
C GLU A 96 21.42 -6.89 1.73
N TYR A 97 20.46 -7.12 0.83
CA TYR A 97 20.53 -8.19 -0.16
C TYR A 97 21.38 -7.84 -1.39
N ILE A 98 21.90 -6.61 -1.47
CA ILE A 98 22.69 -6.12 -2.61
C ILE A 98 24.15 -5.95 -2.19
N THR A 99 24.38 -5.26 -1.07
CA THR A 99 25.70 -4.78 -0.64
C THR A 99 26.30 -5.59 0.50
N ASN A 100 25.48 -6.22 1.36
CA ASN A 100 26.00 -6.96 2.52
C ASN A 100 26.68 -8.25 2.05
N PRO A 101 27.98 -8.46 2.35
CA PRO A 101 28.71 -9.63 1.90
C PRO A 101 28.14 -10.96 2.42
N TYR A 102 27.40 -10.94 3.53
CA TYR A 102 26.80 -12.14 4.12
C TYR A 102 25.39 -12.43 3.60
N MET A 103 24.64 -11.42 3.14
CA MET A 103 23.24 -11.58 2.73
C MET A 103 23.04 -11.52 1.22
N ARG A 104 23.97 -10.93 0.46
CA ARG A 104 23.82 -10.76 -0.99
C ARG A 104 23.91 -12.06 -1.80
N GLY A 105 24.26 -13.18 -1.17
CA GLY A 105 24.43 -14.46 -1.86
C GLY A 105 25.46 -14.35 -2.98
N THR A 106 25.05 -14.69 -4.21
CA THR A 106 25.90 -14.55 -5.41
C THR A 106 26.09 -13.10 -5.85
N GLY A 107 25.28 -12.17 -5.33
CA GLY A 107 25.26 -10.76 -5.78
C GLY A 107 24.69 -10.57 -7.18
N ILE A 108 24.00 -11.59 -7.72
CA ILE A 108 23.45 -11.55 -9.07
C ILE A 108 22.18 -10.71 -9.20
N TRP A 109 21.57 -10.40 -8.07
CA TRP A 109 20.38 -9.57 -7.96
C TRP A 109 20.74 -8.24 -7.30
N GLY A 110 20.25 -7.16 -7.88
CA GLY A 110 20.41 -5.79 -7.42
C GLY A 110 19.08 -5.04 -7.38
N HIS A 111 19.16 -3.73 -7.60
CA HIS A 111 17.99 -2.86 -7.58
C HIS A 111 16.99 -3.14 -8.69
N GLU A 112 17.34 -3.92 -9.72
CA GLU A 112 16.39 -4.31 -10.76
C GLU A 112 15.19 -5.08 -10.19
N LEU A 113 15.36 -5.85 -9.10
CA LEU A 113 14.23 -6.49 -8.39
C LEU A 113 13.27 -5.49 -7.73
N SER A 114 13.64 -4.21 -7.65
CA SER A 114 12.81 -3.10 -7.17
C SER A 114 11.87 -2.55 -8.25
N GLU A 115 11.94 -3.06 -9.49
CA GLU A 115 11.17 -2.57 -10.65
C GLU A 115 10.22 -3.63 -11.26
N GLY A 116 9.08 -3.18 -11.79
CA GLY A 116 8.05 -4.02 -12.43
C GLY A 116 7.14 -4.82 -11.48
N ASN A 117 6.12 -5.47 -12.01
CA ASN A 117 5.26 -6.36 -11.19
C ASN A 117 5.96 -7.71 -10.94
N ILE A 118 5.53 -8.45 -9.92
CA ILE A 118 6.12 -9.75 -9.54
C ILE A 118 5.11 -10.88 -9.76
N ILE A 119 5.54 -11.97 -10.39
CA ILE A 119 4.82 -13.26 -10.32
C ILE A 119 5.40 -14.05 -9.16
N LEU A 120 4.64 -14.29 -8.10
CA LEU A 120 5.04 -15.12 -6.96
C LEU A 120 4.44 -16.52 -7.10
N LEU A 121 5.28 -17.53 -7.29
CA LEU A 121 4.90 -18.95 -7.29
C LEU A 121 4.90 -19.50 -5.87
N THR A 122 3.77 -20.08 -5.45
CA THR A 122 3.58 -20.55 -4.07
C THR A 122 3.23 -22.02 -3.97
N LYS A 123 2.76 -22.63 -5.07
CA LYS A 123 2.49 -24.06 -5.14
C LYS A 123 2.79 -24.61 -6.53
N LEU A 124 3.44 -25.76 -6.60
CA LEU A 124 3.49 -26.59 -7.80
C LEU A 124 3.31 -28.05 -7.40
N THR A 125 2.35 -28.72 -8.01
CA THR A 125 2.06 -30.14 -7.81
C THR A 125 2.08 -30.87 -9.14
N VAL A 126 2.64 -32.07 -9.13
CA VAL A 126 2.57 -33.02 -10.24
C VAL A 126 2.14 -34.35 -9.64
N GLU A 127 1.25 -35.07 -10.33
CA GLU A 127 0.84 -36.41 -9.95
C GLU A 127 2.07 -37.32 -9.78
N GLU A 128 2.10 -38.11 -8.70
CA GLU A 128 3.24 -38.97 -8.33
C GLU A 128 3.63 -39.95 -9.44
N SER A 129 2.64 -40.49 -10.15
CA SER A 129 2.84 -41.42 -11.27
C SER A 129 3.59 -40.80 -12.46
N ARG A 130 3.69 -39.46 -12.50
CA ARG A 130 4.30 -38.66 -13.57
C ARG A 130 5.57 -37.92 -13.15
N HIS A 131 6.09 -38.21 -11.96
CA HIS A 131 7.35 -37.61 -11.51
C HIS A 131 8.51 -38.04 -12.42
N GLY A 132 9.45 -37.14 -12.66
CA GLY A 132 10.59 -37.38 -13.55
C GLY A 132 10.32 -37.20 -15.05
N GLU A 133 9.06 -37.04 -15.49
CA GLU A 133 8.72 -36.79 -16.91
C GLU A 133 8.97 -35.33 -17.37
N GLY A 134 9.47 -34.45 -16.49
CA GLY A 134 9.74 -33.04 -16.83
C GLY A 134 8.48 -32.15 -16.94
N ILE A 135 7.31 -32.66 -16.53
CA ILE A 135 6.04 -31.91 -16.55
C ILE A 135 6.12 -30.65 -15.69
N ALA A 136 6.69 -30.74 -14.48
CA ALA A 136 6.87 -29.61 -13.56
C ALA A 136 7.61 -28.44 -14.23
N SER A 137 8.79 -28.72 -14.79
CA SER A 137 9.61 -27.72 -15.49
C SER A 137 8.91 -27.15 -16.72
N SER A 138 8.20 -28.00 -17.47
CA SER A 138 7.43 -27.57 -18.66
C SER A 138 6.29 -26.63 -18.28
N LEU A 139 5.51 -26.96 -17.24
CA LEU A 139 4.42 -26.13 -16.75
C LEU A 139 4.93 -24.78 -16.21
N LEU A 140 6.03 -24.79 -15.46
CA LEU A 140 6.67 -23.56 -15.00
C LEU A 140 7.14 -22.70 -16.16
N GLN A 141 7.86 -23.27 -17.14
CA GLN A 141 8.32 -22.51 -18.32
C GLN A 141 7.16 -21.87 -19.07
N LEU A 142 6.03 -22.59 -19.17
CA LEU A 142 4.84 -22.05 -19.79
C LEU A 142 4.27 -20.87 -19.01
N ILE A 143 4.06 -21.01 -17.69
CA ILE A 143 3.56 -19.93 -16.83
C ILE A 143 4.42 -18.66 -16.95
N LEU A 144 5.74 -18.85 -17.03
CA LEU A 144 6.72 -17.76 -17.11
C LEU A 144 6.78 -17.12 -18.50
N SER A 145 6.22 -17.78 -19.52
CA SER A 145 6.19 -17.30 -20.91
C SER A 145 4.79 -16.81 -21.33
N GLU A 146 3.74 -17.13 -20.57
CA GLU A 146 2.36 -16.89 -20.97
C GLU A 146 1.85 -15.52 -20.48
N PRO A 147 1.58 -14.56 -21.38
CA PRO A 147 1.10 -13.23 -21.00
C PRO A 147 -0.33 -13.25 -20.44
N GLY A 148 -1.08 -14.35 -20.62
CA GLY A 148 -2.47 -14.48 -20.15
C GLY A 148 -2.64 -14.33 -18.64
N ILE A 149 -1.67 -14.80 -17.84
CA ILE A 149 -1.70 -14.64 -16.37
C ILE A 149 -1.62 -13.15 -15.98
N LEU A 150 -0.91 -12.36 -16.79
CA LEU A 150 -0.74 -10.92 -16.58
C LEU A 150 -1.97 -10.14 -17.04
N ARG A 151 -2.53 -10.46 -18.21
CA ARG A 151 -3.70 -9.75 -18.77
C ARG A 151 -4.89 -9.75 -17.80
N ALA A 152 -5.17 -10.90 -17.18
CA ALA A 152 -6.29 -11.01 -16.25
C ALA A 152 -6.18 -10.12 -15.00
N ALA A 153 -4.96 -9.82 -14.55
CA ALA A 153 -4.72 -8.91 -13.42
C ALA A 153 -4.72 -7.43 -13.85
N LEU A 154 -4.57 -7.14 -15.14
CA LEU A 154 -4.42 -5.79 -15.69
C LEU A 154 -5.73 -5.25 -16.28
N ASP A 155 -6.64 -6.12 -16.70
CA ASP A 155 -7.95 -5.72 -17.24
C ASP A 155 -8.91 -5.15 -16.18
N THR A 156 -8.52 -5.14 -14.89
CA THR A 156 -9.24 -4.38 -13.87
C THR A 156 -9.04 -2.89 -14.12
N ARG A 157 -10.02 -2.27 -14.80
CA ARG A 157 -10.11 -0.84 -15.14
C ARG A 157 -9.84 0.13 -13.97
N GLU A 158 -9.98 -0.32 -12.72
CA GLU A 158 -9.67 0.43 -11.49
C GLU A 158 -8.19 0.83 -11.36
N ALA A 159 -7.26 0.15 -12.04
CA ALA A 159 -5.85 0.53 -12.07
C ALA A 159 -5.61 1.57 -13.17
N GLY A 160 -6.09 2.80 -12.96
CA GLY A 160 -6.11 3.88 -13.97
C GLY A 160 -4.87 3.97 -14.87
N SER A 161 -5.12 3.98 -16.19
CA SER A 161 -4.34 4.35 -17.40
C SER A 161 -2.79 4.45 -17.44
N HIS A 162 -2.01 4.12 -16.41
CA HIS A 162 -0.59 4.45 -16.33
C HIS A 162 0.33 3.20 -16.23
N HIS A 163 0.73 2.67 -17.41
CA HIS A 163 1.96 1.93 -17.82
C HIS A 163 2.64 0.85 -16.92
N PRO A 164 3.50 -0.04 -17.48
CA PRO A 164 3.31 -0.99 -18.55
C PRO A 164 3.31 -2.44 -18.00
N ALA A 165 2.12 -3.02 -17.86
CA ALA A 165 1.62 -4.39 -18.11
C ALA A 165 2.50 -5.67 -18.03
N THR A 166 3.74 -5.63 -17.57
CA THR A 166 4.63 -6.80 -17.65
C THR A 166 5.33 -7.05 -16.33
N CYS A 167 5.26 -8.29 -15.84
CA CYS A 167 6.12 -8.72 -14.75
C CYS A 167 7.55 -8.79 -15.28
N ALA A 168 8.47 -8.06 -14.65
CA ALA A 168 9.88 -8.12 -14.99
C ALA A 168 10.52 -9.39 -14.40
N PHE A 169 9.96 -9.88 -13.29
CA PHE A 169 10.51 -11.00 -12.54
C PHE A 169 9.42 -11.96 -12.07
N ALA A 170 9.80 -13.23 -11.97
CA ALA A 170 9.08 -14.22 -11.18
C ALA A 170 9.89 -14.56 -9.93
N ILE A 171 9.22 -14.81 -8.82
CA ILE A 171 9.79 -15.21 -7.54
C ILE A 171 9.12 -16.51 -7.08
N ALA A 172 9.87 -17.42 -6.47
CA ALA A 172 9.35 -18.65 -5.88
C ALA A 172 10.01 -18.92 -4.52
N GLN A 173 9.29 -19.56 -3.60
CA GLN A 173 9.85 -20.05 -2.33
C GLN A 173 10.29 -21.52 -2.47
N SER A 174 11.42 -21.93 -1.86
CA SER A 174 11.90 -23.32 -1.97
C SER A 174 10.89 -24.38 -1.49
N CYS A 175 10.12 -24.09 -0.45
CA CYS A 175 9.15 -25.03 0.13
C CYS A 175 7.81 -25.11 -0.62
N ALA A 176 7.64 -24.35 -1.72
CA ALA A 176 6.40 -24.33 -2.50
C ALA A 176 6.14 -25.63 -3.31
N PHE A 177 7.06 -26.58 -3.30
CA PHE A 177 7.03 -27.75 -4.16
C PHE A 177 6.99 -29.03 -3.31
N GLU A 178 5.81 -29.62 -3.23
CA GLU A 178 5.58 -30.90 -2.55
C GLU A 178 5.66 -32.02 -3.58
N THR A 179 6.87 -32.41 -3.96
CA THR A 179 7.10 -33.51 -4.91
C THR A 179 8.05 -34.53 -4.27
N PRO A 180 7.51 -35.59 -3.64
CA PRO A 180 8.31 -36.66 -3.07
C PRO A 180 9.44 -37.12 -4.00
N GLY A 181 10.67 -37.17 -3.49
CA GLY A 181 11.82 -37.69 -4.24
C GLY A 181 12.47 -36.74 -5.25
N THR A 182 11.95 -35.52 -5.46
CA THR A 182 12.62 -34.51 -6.30
C THR A 182 12.95 -33.28 -5.48
N SER A 183 14.17 -32.75 -5.65
CA SER A 183 14.56 -31.50 -5.00
C SER A 183 13.80 -30.32 -5.64
N PRO A 184 12.95 -29.59 -4.90
CA PRO A 184 12.31 -28.36 -5.37
C PRO A 184 13.27 -27.37 -6.03
N ILE A 185 14.46 -27.26 -5.44
CA ILE A 185 15.53 -26.37 -5.87
C ILE A 185 16.05 -26.81 -7.24
N GLY A 186 16.18 -28.11 -7.48
CA GLY A 186 16.60 -28.65 -8.77
C GLY A 186 15.65 -28.26 -9.90
N ILE A 187 14.34 -28.30 -9.64
CA ILE A 187 13.31 -27.87 -10.61
C ILE A 187 13.46 -26.37 -10.89
N LEU A 188 13.51 -25.54 -9.84
CA LEU A 188 13.70 -24.08 -9.95
C LEU A 188 14.97 -23.73 -10.72
N HIS A 189 16.09 -24.36 -10.38
CA HIS A 189 17.37 -24.16 -11.05
C HIS A 189 17.32 -24.53 -12.52
N GLY A 190 16.66 -25.65 -12.84
CA GLY A 190 16.46 -26.14 -14.21
C GLY A 190 15.65 -25.20 -15.10
N VAL A 191 14.77 -24.37 -14.50
CA VAL A 191 14.01 -23.33 -15.22
C VAL A 191 14.61 -21.93 -15.07
N GLY A 192 15.84 -21.80 -14.57
CA GLY A 192 16.60 -20.54 -14.56
C GLY A 192 16.36 -19.63 -13.35
N PHE A 193 15.69 -20.11 -12.31
CA PHE A 193 15.59 -19.37 -11.05
C PHE A 193 16.90 -19.42 -10.27
N ARG A 194 17.30 -18.31 -9.64
CA ARG A 194 18.47 -18.22 -8.77
C ARG A 194 18.10 -17.54 -7.46
N ARG A 195 18.76 -17.91 -6.37
CA ARG A 195 18.40 -17.42 -5.03
C ARG A 195 18.55 -15.90 -4.92
N VAL A 196 17.60 -15.24 -4.26
CA VAL A 196 17.69 -13.82 -3.91
C VAL A 196 18.49 -13.69 -2.62
N GLY A 197 19.77 -13.38 -2.79
CA GLY A 197 20.72 -13.32 -1.69
C GLY A 197 20.83 -14.64 -0.93
N CYS A 198 20.72 -14.58 0.39
CA CYS A 198 20.70 -15.75 1.28
C CYS A 198 19.29 -16.06 1.81
N SER A 199 18.25 -15.62 1.10
CA SER A 199 16.86 -15.84 1.48
C SER A 199 16.34 -17.23 1.05
N ALA A 200 15.13 -17.58 1.49
CA ALA A 200 14.40 -18.76 1.02
C ALA A 200 13.76 -18.57 -0.37
N PHE A 201 13.89 -17.39 -0.96
CA PHE A 201 13.27 -17.04 -2.23
C PHE A 201 14.26 -17.09 -3.38
N PHE A 202 13.76 -17.47 -4.54
CA PHE A 202 14.48 -17.48 -5.80
C PHE A 202 13.78 -16.55 -6.76
N ALA A 203 14.54 -15.81 -7.57
CA ALA A 203 14.00 -14.98 -8.62
C ALA A 203 14.43 -15.50 -10.00
N ARG A 204 13.70 -15.08 -11.03
CA ARG A 204 14.03 -15.28 -12.44
C ARG A 204 13.65 -14.02 -13.22
N ALA A 205 14.57 -13.51 -14.02
CA ALA A 205 14.28 -12.47 -15.00
C ALA A 205 13.40 -13.03 -16.12
N LEU A 206 12.30 -12.33 -16.44
CA LEU A 206 11.34 -12.75 -17.47
C LEU A 206 11.59 -12.05 -18.82
N GLN A 207 12.09 -10.82 -18.78
CA GLN A 207 12.20 -9.96 -19.97
C GLN A 207 13.63 -9.84 -20.48
N ASP A 208 14.61 -9.81 -19.58
CA ASP A 208 16.01 -9.73 -19.96
C ASP A 208 16.61 -11.14 -20.15
N SER A 209 16.64 -11.59 -21.42
CA SER A 209 17.23 -12.87 -21.81
C SER A 209 18.74 -12.94 -21.61
N ARG A 210 19.41 -11.79 -21.39
CA ARG A 210 20.85 -11.71 -21.11
C ARG A 210 21.13 -11.52 -19.62
N HIS A 211 20.10 -11.55 -18.77
CA HIS A 211 20.26 -11.39 -17.34
C HIS A 211 21.24 -12.45 -16.80
N PRO A 212 22.24 -12.07 -15.98
CA PRO A 212 23.25 -13.01 -15.50
C PRO A 212 22.66 -14.23 -14.77
N SER A 213 21.49 -14.10 -14.13
CA SER A 213 20.82 -15.23 -13.45
C SER A 213 20.51 -16.41 -14.38
N LEU A 214 20.30 -16.15 -15.67
CA LEU A 214 19.96 -17.18 -16.65
C LEU A 214 21.20 -17.96 -17.13
N SER A 215 22.40 -17.36 -17.03
CA SER A 215 23.67 -17.99 -17.40
C SER A 215 24.44 -18.58 -16.22
N LEU A 216 24.12 -18.18 -14.99
CA LEU A 216 24.75 -18.70 -13.78
C LEU A 216 24.45 -20.21 -13.62
N PRO A 217 25.43 -21.11 -13.57
CA PRO A 217 25.17 -22.54 -13.34
C PRO A 217 24.53 -22.81 -11.98
N ALA A 218 23.68 -23.83 -11.88
CA ALA A 218 22.97 -24.19 -10.65
C ALA A 218 23.89 -24.41 -9.44
N HIS A 219 25.04 -25.07 -9.66
CA HIS A 219 26.04 -25.34 -8.61
C HIS A 219 26.85 -24.10 -8.19
N CYS A 220 26.77 -23.01 -8.96
CA CYS A 220 27.35 -21.71 -8.61
C CYS A 220 26.34 -20.78 -7.93
N ASP A 221 25.06 -21.20 -7.81
CA ASP A 221 24.06 -20.41 -7.08
C ASP A 221 24.40 -20.38 -5.58
N ALA A 222 23.84 -19.40 -4.86
CA ALA A 222 23.99 -19.35 -3.43
C ALA A 222 23.35 -20.62 -2.84
N GLY A 223 24.20 -21.46 -2.25
CA GLY A 223 23.74 -22.66 -1.55
C GLY A 223 22.67 -22.30 -0.53
N GLU A 224 21.77 -23.24 -0.23
CA GLU A 224 21.14 -23.18 1.09
C GLU A 224 22.29 -23.16 2.08
N PHE A 225 22.33 -22.16 2.97
CA PHE A 225 23.17 -22.28 4.16
C PHE A 225 22.79 -23.62 4.75
N SER A 226 23.72 -24.57 4.62
CA SER A 226 23.47 -25.95 4.95
C SER A 226 22.91 -25.92 6.35
N ASN A 227 21.71 -26.48 6.55
CA ASN A 227 21.18 -26.64 7.89
C ASN A 227 22.31 -27.33 8.66
N PRO A 228 22.92 -26.68 9.67
CA PRO A 228 24.10 -27.23 10.32
C PRO A 228 23.79 -28.51 11.09
N GLU A 229 22.56 -29.06 10.96
CA GLU A 229 22.19 -30.42 11.35
C GLU A 229 23.21 -31.50 10.92
N THR A 230 24.04 -31.27 9.90
CA THR A 230 25.13 -32.23 9.56
C THR A 230 26.37 -32.11 10.45
N ALA A 231 26.60 -30.97 11.09
CA ALA A 231 27.59 -30.81 12.13
C ALA A 231 26.86 -30.59 13.46
N VAL A 232 26.42 -31.69 14.08
CA VAL A 232 25.89 -31.68 15.45
C VAL A 232 26.99 -31.15 16.37
N VAL A 233 27.04 -29.83 16.56
CA VAL A 233 27.86 -29.24 17.61
C VAL A 233 27.13 -29.57 18.91
N PRO A 234 27.73 -30.37 19.80
CA PRO A 234 27.07 -30.73 21.05
C PRO A 234 26.76 -29.44 21.83
N VAL A 235 25.52 -29.33 22.28
CA VAL A 235 25.08 -28.23 23.14
C VAL A 235 25.95 -28.26 24.41
N PRO A 236 26.46 -27.11 24.90
CA PRO A 236 27.31 -27.11 26.08
C PRO A 236 26.53 -27.64 27.30
N ASP A 237 27.20 -28.39 28.17
CA ASP A 237 26.57 -28.93 29.37
C ASP A 237 25.96 -27.81 30.24
N LEU A 238 24.80 -28.08 30.82
CA LEU A 238 24.16 -27.15 31.75
C LEU A 238 24.87 -27.18 33.11
N THR A 239 25.29 -26.03 33.61
CA THR A 239 25.74 -25.89 35.00
C THR A 239 24.55 -25.83 35.95
N ASP A 240 24.78 -26.02 37.25
CA ASP A 240 23.72 -25.89 38.26
C ASP A 240 23.11 -24.49 38.30
N PHE A 241 23.88 -23.47 37.94
CA PHE A 241 23.33 -22.12 37.79
C PHE A 241 22.33 -22.05 36.62
N LEU A 242 22.71 -22.53 35.44
CA LEU A 242 21.83 -22.52 34.27
C LEU A 242 20.56 -23.36 34.47
N ARG A 243 20.66 -24.51 35.15
CA ARG A 243 19.48 -25.32 35.51
C ARG A 243 18.49 -24.57 36.40
N ARG A 244 18.95 -23.65 37.24
CA ARG A 244 18.08 -22.80 38.08
C ARG A 244 17.36 -21.70 37.31
N LEU A 245 17.77 -21.39 36.08
CA LEU A 245 17.10 -20.40 35.22
C LEU A 245 15.89 -21.00 34.48
N LEU A 246 15.77 -22.32 34.44
CA LEU A 246 14.70 -23.04 33.76
C LEU A 246 13.32 -22.63 34.30
N GLN A 247 12.38 -22.39 33.39
CA GLN A 247 11.00 -22.09 33.74
C GLN A 247 10.11 -23.32 33.56
N PRO A 248 9.08 -23.49 34.41
CA PRO A 248 8.05 -24.49 34.19
C PRO A 248 7.39 -24.32 32.82
N GLY A 249 7.21 -25.42 32.08
CA GLY A 249 6.55 -25.40 30.77
C GLY A 249 7.48 -25.15 29.58
N TRP A 250 8.78 -24.91 29.80
CA TRP A 250 9.75 -24.88 28.70
C TRP A 250 9.90 -26.26 28.04
N SER A 251 9.93 -26.29 26.71
CA SER A 251 10.22 -27.49 25.92
C SER A 251 11.65 -27.98 26.17
N GLU A 252 11.97 -29.22 25.78
CA GLU A 252 13.31 -29.79 25.91
C GLU A 252 14.38 -28.90 25.24
N HIS A 253 14.10 -28.38 24.04
CA HIS A 253 14.97 -27.43 23.35
C HIS A 253 15.17 -26.12 24.14
N GLN A 254 14.09 -25.58 24.70
CA GLN A 254 14.17 -24.37 25.51
C GLN A 254 14.96 -24.58 26.80
N GLN A 255 14.89 -25.78 27.38
CA GLN A 255 15.66 -26.16 28.55
C GLN A 255 17.14 -26.37 28.23
N ALA A 256 17.46 -26.86 27.03
CA ALA A 256 18.84 -27.02 26.56
C ALA A 256 19.55 -25.67 26.35
N LEU A 257 18.81 -24.63 25.96
CA LEU A 257 19.33 -23.28 25.69
C LEU A 257 18.64 -22.22 26.57
N PRO A 258 18.82 -22.24 27.89
CA PRO A 258 18.04 -21.42 28.81
C PRO A 258 18.21 -19.92 28.57
N ILE A 259 19.41 -19.45 28.25
CA ILE A 259 19.65 -18.02 27.99
C ILE A 259 18.93 -17.53 26.72
N HIS A 260 18.90 -18.35 25.66
CA HIS A 260 18.17 -18.04 24.44
C HIS A 260 16.67 -17.92 24.74
N SER A 261 16.12 -18.91 25.46
CA SER A 261 14.73 -18.94 25.89
C SER A 261 14.36 -17.75 26.78
N MET A 262 15.27 -17.34 27.68
CA MET A 262 15.04 -16.16 28.52
C MET A 262 14.91 -14.88 27.71
N ILE A 263 15.84 -14.65 26.78
CA ILE A 263 15.84 -13.46 25.93
C ILE A 263 14.63 -13.47 24.98
N ALA A 264 14.31 -14.63 24.39
CA ALA A 264 13.19 -14.78 23.48
C ALA A 264 11.82 -14.70 24.18
N SER A 265 11.73 -14.90 25.50
CA SER A 265 10.47 -14.85 26.26
C SER A 265 9.99 -13.41 26.49
N ARG A 266 8.68 -13.18 26.36
CA ARG A 266 8.04 -11.90 26.72
C ARG A 266 7.72 -11.79 28.21
N ASP A 267 7.69 -12.92 28.92
CA ASP A 267 7.28 -12.99 30.32
C ASP A 267 8.44 -12.71 31.30
N ILE A 268 9.67 -12.64 30.80
CA ILE A 268 10.86 -12.37 31.59
C ILE A 268 11.31 -10.93 31.35
N SER A 269 11.43 -10.17 32.44
CA SER A 269 11.83 -8.77 32.37
C SER A 269 13.30 -8.62 32.00
N GLU A 270 13.64 -7.48 31.37
CA GLU A 270 15.01 -7.17 30.97
C GLU A 270 15.99 -7.20 32.15
N GLN A 271 15.56 -6.70 33.32
CA GLN A 271 16.36 -6.70 34.56
C GLN A 271 16.70 -8.12 35.04
N GLN A 272 15.77 -9.07 34.92
CA GLN A 272 16.02 -10.46 35.27
C GLN A 272 17.02 -11.11 34.31
N ILE A 273 16.93 -10.81 33.01
CA ILE A 273 17.89 -11.30 32.01
C ILE A 273 19.29 -10.75 32.31
N VAL A 274 19.42 -9.42 32.49
CA VAL A 274 20.69 -8.76 32.84
C VAL A 274 21.28 -9.30 34.15
N GLY A 275 20.44 -9.51 35.17
CA GLY A 275 20.86 -10.11 36.44
C GLY A 275 21.35 -11.56 36.29
N ALA A 276 20.76 -12.35 35.40
CA ALA A 276 21.23 -13.70 35.09
C ALA A 276 22.56 -13.68 34.33
N LEU A 277 22.68 -12.83 33.30
CA LEU A 277 23.89 -12.68 32.49
C LEU A 277 25.09 -12.22 33.32
N SER A 278 24.88 -11.28 34.25
CA SER A 278 25.92 -10.73 35.12
C SER A 278 26.49 -11.75 36.13
N ARG A 279 25.80 -12.88 36.33
CA ARG A 279 26.21 -13.95 37.24
C ARG A 279 26.91 -15.12 36.54
N LEU A 280 26.99 -15.10 35.21
CA LEU A 280 27.75 -16.08 34.44
C LEU A 280 29.23 -15.89 34.73
N SER A 281 29.92 -16.94 35.18
CA SER A 281 31.30 -16.83 35.65
C SER A 281 32.21 -17.94 35.13
N SER A 282 31.65 -19.13 34.86
CA SER A 282 32.44 -20.26 34.33
C SER A 282 32.58 -20.22 32.80
N PRO A 283 33.65 -20.78 32.23
CA PRO A 283 33.79 -20.91 30.78
C PRO A 283 32.62 -21.65 30.11
N THR A 284 32.08 -22.68 30.77
CA THR A 284 30.91 -23.43 30.27
C THR A 284 29.66 -22.56 30.21
N GLU A 285 29.41 -21.74 31.23
CA GLU A 285 28.31 -20.75 31.23
C GLU A 285 28.48 -19.69 30.13
N LEU A 286 29.71 -19.21 29.93
CA LEU A 286 30.02 -18.24 28.88
C LEU A 286 29.97 -18.84 27.47
N ALA A 287 30.09 -20.16 27.32
CA ALA A 287 29.89 -20.82 26.03
C ALA A 287 28.42 -20.73 25.58
N HIS A 288 27.46 -20.81 26.50
CA HIS A 288 26.02 -20.71 26.19
C HIS A 288 25.62 -19.37 25.59
N ILE A 289 26.29 -18.27 25.96
CA ILE A 289 26.02 -16.94 25.39
C ILE A 289 26.63 -16.75 23.98
N CYS A 290 27.53 -17.64 23.59
CA CYS A 290 28.18 -17.62 22.28
C CYS A 290 27.59 -18.66 21.32
N PHE A 291 26.91 -19.68 21.84
CA PHE A 291 26.34 -20.78 21.09
C PHE A 291 25.21 -20.31 20.17
N PRO A 292 25.21 -20.66 18.88
CA PRO A 292 24.10 -20.38 17.96
C PRO A 292 22.98 -21.41 18.14
N ASP A 293 21.71 -20.97 18.17
CA ASP A 293 20.56 -21.87 18.21
C ASP A 293 20.17 -22.37 16.80
N PRO A 294 20.35 -23.66 16.46
CA PRO A 294 20.01 -24.19 15.14
C PRO A 294 18.51 -24.11 14.83
N ALA A 295 17.64 -24.22 15.84
CA ALA A 295 16.19 -24.13 15.66
C ALA A 295 15.74 -22.71 15.29
N VAL A 296 16.57 -21.71 15.58
CA VAL A 296 16.30 -20.30 15.27
C VAL A 296 17.34 -19.77 14.28
N LEU A 297 17.61 -20.54 13.23
CA LEU A 297 18.49 -20.13 12.12
C LEU A 297 19.89 -19.75 12.60
N ASN A 298 20.45 -20.49 13.55
CA ASN A 298 21.75 -20.19 14.18
C ASN A 298 21.81 -18.80 14.85
N ALA A 299 20.69 -18.28 15.32
CA ALA A 299 20.68 -17.04 16.08
C ALA A 299 21.38 -17.25 17.43
N THR A 300 22.38 -16.42 17.71
CA THR A 300 23.00 -16.36 19.04
C THR A 300 22.14 -15.50 19.99
N PRO A 301 22.39 -15.50 21.31
CA PRO A 301 21.68 -14.64 22.26
C PRO A 301 21.76 -13.16 21.90
N LEU A 302 22.86 -12.72 21.31
CA LEU A 302 23.03 -11.34 20.84
C LEU A 302 22.08 -11.00 19.68
N HIS A 303 21.81 -11.94 18.78
CA HIS A 303 20.82 -11.75 17.71
C HIS A 303 19.41 -11.63 18.28
N LEU A 304 19.06 -12.49 19.24
CA LEU A 304 17.73 -12.50 19.85
C LEU A 304 17.47 -11.21 20.66
N ALA A 305 18.47 -10.74 21.41
CA ALA A 305 18.39 -9.50 22.17
C ALA A 305 18.27 -8.29 21.24
N ALA A 306 19.05 -8.27 20.15
CA ALA A 306 18.97 -7.23 19.12
C ALA A 306 17.61 -7.22 18.40
N ALA A 307 17.08 -8.39 18.03
CA ALA A 307 15.78 -8.52 17.38
C ALA A 307 14.61 -8.06 18.28
N ARG A 308 14.82 -7.98 19.59
CA ARG A 308 13.84 -7.50 20.58
C ARG A 308 14.12 -6.08 21.05
N SER A 309 15.11 -5.40 20.48
CA SER A 309 15.50 -4.05 20.88
C SER A 309 15.79 -3.93 22.38
N GLN A 310 16.42 -4.93 23.01
CA GLN A 310 16.73 -4.95 24.45
C GLN A 310 18.12 -4.36 24.72
N ALA A 311 18.20 -3.05 24.91
CA ALA A 311 19.46 -2.33 24.98
C ALA A 311 20.37 -2.80 26.13
N ALA A 312 19.83 -2.95 27.35
CA ALA A 312 20.63 -3.34 28.51
C ALA A 312 21.12 -4.78 28.40
N VAL A 313 20.33 -5.68 27.81
CA VAL A 313 20.75 -7.07 27.53
C VAL A 313 21.86 -7.09 26.50
N VAL A 314 21.74 -6.32 25.41
CA VAL A 314 22.78 -6.22 24.38
C VAL A 314 24.07 -5.65 24.96
N GLU A 315 24.01 -4.55 25.72
CA GLU A 315 25.18 -3.97 26.39
C GLU A 315 25.85 -4.99 27.33
N THR A 316 25.06 -5.71 28.13
CA THR A 316 25.58 -6.75 29.03
C THR A 316 26.27 -7.86 28.26
N LEU A 317 25.67 -8.35 27.17
CA LEU A 317 26.29 -9.37 26.31
C LEU A 317 27.59 -8.85 25.67
N LEU A 318 27.65 -7.59 25.25
CA LEU A 318 28.84 -6.97 24.63
C LEU A 318 30.01 -6.74 25.61
N LEU A 319 29.77 -6.82 26.93
CA LEU A 319 30.81 -6.81 27.97
C LEU A 319 31.39 -8.20 28.27
N THR A 320 30.87 -9.25 27.63
CA THR A 320 31.27 -10.64 27.84
C THR A 320 31.91 -11.24 26.58
N ALA A 321 32.13 -12.57 26.57
CA ALA A 321 32.62 -13.30 25.40
C ALA A 321 31.73 -13.15 24.15
N ALA A 322 30.43 -12.83 24.32
CA ALA A 322 29.51 -12.62 23.21
C ALA A 322 29.83 -11.39 22.35
N ARG A 323 30.76 -10.50 22.76
CA ARG A 323 31.22 -9.38 21.93
C ARG A 323 31.73 -9.83 20.56
N GLY A 324 32.38 -11.00 20.47
CA GLY A 324 32.85 -11.57 19.20
C GLY A 324 31.70 -11.85 18.22
N ASN A 325 30.47 -11.99 18.71
CA ASN A 325 29.32 -12.37 17.90
C ASN A 325 28.66 -11.22 17.14
N VAL A 326 29.18 -9.99 17.24
CA VAL A 326 28.66 -8.84 16.45
C VAL A 326 28.83 -9.04 14.94
N PHE A 327 29.73 -9.93 14.52
CA PHE A 327 29.95 -10.32 13.11
C PHE A 327 29.54 -11.77 12.82
N THR A 328 28.99 -12.48 13.81
CA THR A 328 28.44 -13.82 13.59
C THR A 328 27.16 -13.66 12.79
N ALA A 329 27.05 -14.36 11.67
CA ALA A 329 25.84 -14.39 10.86
C ALA A 329 24.95 -15.58 11.22
N THR A 330 23.64 -15.36 11.23
CA THR A 330 22.63 -16.42 11.20
C THR A 330 22.75 -17.29 9.94
N ALA A 331 22.00 -18.39 9.88
CA ALA A 331 21.81 -19.21 8.69
C ALA A 331 21.20 -18.44 7.49
N GLN A 332 20.70 -17.22 7.68
CA GLN A 332 20.26 -16.35 6.59
C GLN A 332 21.26 -15.24 6.25
N GLY A 333 22.46 -15.28 6.81
CA GLY A 333 23.49 -14.25 6.62
C GLY A 333 23.28 -12.98 7.45
N ARG A 334 22.24 -12.91 8.30
CA ARG A 334 21.93 -11.71 9.10
C ARG A 334 22.85 -11.61 10.30
N LEU A 335 23.42 -10.44 10.52
CA LEU A 335 24.13 -10.08 11.75
C LEU A 335 23.14 -9.61 12.84
N PRO A 336 23.56 -9.45 14.12
CA PRO A 336 22.69 -8.90 15.15
C PRO A 336 22.12 -7.52 14.79
N LEU A 337 22.93 -6.66 14.15
CA LEU A 337 22.48 -5.34 13.68
C LEU A 337 21.40 -5.43 12.60
N ASP A 338 21.48 -6.43 11.71
CA ASP A 338 20.49 -6.64 10.65
C ASP A 338 19.16 -7.15 11.23
N CYS A 339 19.23 -7.99 12.28
CA CYS A 339 18.06 -8.42 13.04
C CYS A 339 17.34 -7.23 13.70
N LEU A 340 18.08 -6.35 14.37
CA LEU A 340 17.53 -5.11 14.95
C LEU A 340 16.87 -4.23 13.88
N ARG A 341 17.59 -3.96 12.77
CA ARG A 341 17.09 -3.12 11.68
C ARG A 341 15.80 -3.67 11.06
N ARG A 342 15.70 -4.99 10.92
CA ARG A 342 14.46 -5.63 10.48
C ARG A 342 13.32 -5.36 11.47
N THR A 343 13.54 -5.52 12.77
CA THR A 343 12.51 -5.24 13.78
C THR A 343 12.09 -3.77 13.75
N MET A 344 13.04 -2.84 13.71
CA MET A 344 12.78 -1.40 13.61
C MET A 344 11.89 -1.06 12.39
N ARG A 345 12.17 -1.64 11.22
CA ARG A 345 11.35 -1.46 10.01
C ARG A 345 9.93 -2.03 10.18
N LEU A 346 9.81 -3.21 10.80
CA LEU A 346 8.50 -3.84 11.04
C LEU A 346 7.64 -3.05 12.03
N GLU A 347 8.26 -2.50 13.08
CA GLU A 347 7.57 -1.61 14.02
C GLU A 347 7.04 -0.36 13.32
N LYS A 348 7.89 0.30 12.50
CA LYS A 348 7.48 1.46 11.68
C LYS A 348 6.32 1.10 10.75
N ALA A 349 6.47 0.03 9.97
CA ALA A 349 5.45 -0.42 9.03
C ALA A 349 4.13 -0.76 9.72
N SER A 350 4.19 -1.45 10.87
CA SER A 350 3.02 -1.80 11.66
C SER A 350 2.28 -0.54 12.14
N LYS A 351 3.01 0.45 12.68
CA LYS A 351 2.42 1.73 13.13
C LYS A 351 1.80 2.53 11.98
N LEU A 352 2.43 2.57 10.82
CA LEU A 352 1.89 3.27 9.65
C LEU A 352 0.66 2.56 9.07
N SER A 353 0.60 1.22 9.14
CA SER A 353 -0.50 0.44 8.58
C SER A 353 -1.83 0.58 9.34
N THR A 354 -1.80 0.93 10.62
CA THR A 354 -3.03 1.08 11.42
C THR A 354 -3.74 2.42 11.20
N GLY A 355 -3.10 3.39 10.55
CA GLY A 355 -3.67 4.71 10.23
C GLY A 355 -4.08 5.57 11.44
N ALA A 356 -3.93 5.07 12.66
CA ALA A 356 -4.48 5.67 13.87
C ALA A 356 -3.52 6.69 14.54
N GLU A 357 -2.22 6.61 14.26
CA GLU A 357 -1.20 7.43 14.94
C GLU A 357 -0.10 7.86 13.98
N THR A 358 0.38 9.10 14.14
CA THR A 358 1.64 9.53 13.54
C THR A 358 2.79 8.72 14.16
N TRP A 359 3.64 8.15 13.31
CA TRP A 359 4.79 7.40 13.80
C TRP A 359 5.77 8.37 14.51
N SER A 360 5.98 8.16 15.81
CA SER A 360 6.78 9.04 16.66
C SER A 360 8.29 8.77 16.63
N GLY A 361 8.74 7.90 15.72
CA GLY A 361 10.12 7.44 15.62
C GLY A 361 10.33 6.07 16.26
N HIS A 362 11.56 5.56 16.17
CA HIS A 362 11.95 4.32 16.82
C HIS A 362 12.03 4.48 18.34
N SER A 363 11.80 3.39 19.08
CA SER A 363 11.91 3.41 20.54
C SER A 363 13.34 3.74 20.97
N LEU A 364 13.48 4.42 22.12
CA LEU A 364 14.78 4.75 22.71
C LEU A 364 15.64 3.48 22.89
N SER A 365 15.02 2.38 23.31
CA SER A 365 15.70 1.10 23.47
C SER A 365 16.24 0.55 22.15
N ALA A 366 15.51 0.68 21.03
CA ALA A 366 16.02 0.30 19.71
C ALA A 366 17.20 1.17 19.27
N ILE A 367 17.14 2.49 19.51
CA ILE A 367 18.22 3.43 19.20
C ILE A 367 19.48 3.10 20.01
N GLN A 368 19.33 2.86 21.32
CA GLN A 368 20.43 2.47 22.21
C GLN A 368 21.02 1.11 21.81
N THR A 369 20.17 0.14 21.48
CA THR A 369 20.60 -1.17 20.96
C THR A 369 21.43 -1.00 19.68
N GLN A 370 20.99 -0.14 18.76
CA GLN A 370 21.69 0.15 17.52
C GLN A 370 23.06 0.79 17.78
N ALA A 371 23.09 1.80 18.68
CA ALA A 371 24.31 2.48 19.08
C ALA A 371 25.32 1.52 19.71
N ALA A 372 24.89 0.63 20.61
CA ALA A 372 25.73 -0.36 21.25
C ALA A 372 26.34 -1.34 20.22
N LEU A 373 25.54 -1.85 19.29
CA LEU A 373 26.02 -2.74 18.22
C LEU A 373 26.99 -2.03 17.28
N LEU A 374 26.68 -0.82 16.81
CA LEU A 374 27.57 -0.05 15.94
C LEU A 374 28.91 0.27 16.62
N THR A 375 28.87 0.66 17.90
CA THR A 375 30.08 0.89 18.71
C THR A 375 30.92 -0.38 18.80
N ALA A 376 30.30 -1.52 19.08
CA ALA A 376 31.01 -2.79 19.18
C ALA A 376 31.61 -3.26 17.84
N MET A 377 30.97 -2.90 16.72
CA MET A 377 31.46 -3.15 15.37
C MET A 377 32.52 -2.13 14.90
N GLY A 378 32.84 -1.10 15.70
CA GLY A 378 33.76 -0.03 15.31
C GLY A 378 33.21 0.87 14.19
N ARG A 379 31.88 0.96 14.07
CA ARG A 379 31.19 1.80 13.09
C ARG A 379 30.73 3.12 13.72
N PRO A 380 30.60 4.20 12.94
CA PRO A 380 30.08 5.46 13.46
C PRO A 380 28.65 5.27 13.98
N VAL A 381 28.40 5.80 15.17
CA VAL A 381 27.07 5.83 15.78
C VAL A 381 26.34 7.08 15.29
N PRO A 382 25.17 6.96 14.67
CA PRO A 382 24.37 8.13 14.30
C PRO A 382 23.95 8.89 15.56
N ASN A 383 23.72 10.20 15.46
CA ASN A 383 23.09 10.93 16.56
C ASN A 383 21.67 10.38 16.81
N GLU A 384 21.13 10.65 18.00
CA GLU A 384 19.83 10.12 18.43
C GLU A 384 18.70 10.52 17.47
N ASP A 385 18.70 11.76 16.97
CA ASP A 385 17.69 12.24 16.02
C ASP A 385 17.74 11.46 14.68
N VAL A 386 18.92 11.25 14.09
CA VAL A 386 19.09 10.48 12.84
C VAL A 386 18.64 9.04 13.04
N ALA A 387 18.97 8.44 14.19
CA ALA A 387 18.57 7.08 14.52
C ALA A 387 17.05 6.96 14.75
N ALA A 388 16.44 7.93 15.43
CA ALA A 388 15.01 7.95 15.73
C ALA A 388 14.14 7.92 14.47
N TRP A 389 14.58 8.58 13.40
CA TRP A 389 13.84 8.67 12.13
C TRP A 389 14.33 7.69 11.07
N GLY A 390 15.21 6.73 11.41
CA GLY A 390 15.64 5.67 10.48
C GLY A 390 16.47 6.16 9.29
N CYS A 391 17.17 7.30 9.41
CA CYS A 391 18.00 7.80 8.31
C CYS A 391 19.16 6.85 8.00
N SER A 392 19.20 6.37 6.75
CA SER A 392 20.25 5.49 6.25
C SER A 392 21.41 6.22 5.57
N CYS A 393 21.24 7.49 5.16
CA CYS A 393 22.25 8.21 4.39
C CYS A 393 23.19 9.09 5.25
N GLY A 394 22.82 9.33 6.52
CA GLY A 394 23.54 10.24 7.43
C GLY A 394 23.54 11.71 7.02
N ARG A 395 22.78 12.10 5.99
CA ARG A 395 22.73 13.47 5.43
C ARG A 395 21.36 14.14 5.56
N CYS A 396 20.39 13.52 6.24
CA CYS A 396 19.09 14.13 6.47
C CYS A 396 19.22 15.30 7.46
N ILE A 397 18.58 16.43 7.17
CA ILE A 397 18.45 17.51 8.16
C ILE A 397 17.51 17.01 9.27
N GLU A 398 17.95 17.17 10.52
CA GLU A 398 17.26 16.65 11.72
C GLU A 398 16.95 15.15 11.66
N GLY A 399 17.67 14.38 10.82
CA GLY A 399 17.46 12.94 10.70
C GLY A 399 16.31 12.50 9.80
N TRP A 400 15.44 13.39 9.33
CA TRP A 400 14.26 12.98 8.54
C TRP A 400 14.15 13.67 7.18
N PHE A 401 14.63 14.91 7.02
CA PHE A 401 14.49 15.64 5.75
C PHE A 401 15.67 15.34 4.81
N SER A 402 15.52 14.29 4.01
CA SER A 402 16.58 13.72 3.16
C SER A 402 17.00 14.63 2.00
N PRO A 403 18.22 14.44 1.43
CA PRO A 403 18.67 15.20 0.26
C PRO A 403 17.72 15.12 -0.94
N VAL A 404 17.18 13.94 -1.25
CA VAL A 404 16.23 13.75 -2.35
C VAL A 404 14.92 14.46 -2.07
N MET A 405 14.36 14.31 -0.86
CA MET A 405 13.11 14.96 -0.49
C MET A 405 13.24 16.49 -0.54
N ARG A 406 14.34 17.05 0.01
CA ARG A 406 14.64 18.48 -0.06
C ARG A 406 14.61 18.98 -1.50
N TYR A 407 15.34 18.29 -2.36
CA TYR A 407 15.45 18.67 -3.75
C TYR A 407 14.09 18.62 -4.48
N LYS A 408 13.32 17.54 -4.29
CA LYS A 408 11.97 17.39 -4.85
C LYS A 408 11.03 18.51 -4.40
N ILE A 409 10.94 18.76 -3.10
CA ILE A 409 10.08 19.82 -2.55
C ILE A 409 10.52 21.20 -3.04
N CYS A 410 11.83 21.45 -3.11
CA CYS A 410 12.39 22.71 -3.62
C CYS A 410 11.96 22.97 -5.08
N VAL A 411 12.21 22.01 -5.97
CA VAL A 411 11.88 22.17 -7.40
C VAL A 411 10.38 22.23 -7.62
N ASN A 412 9.61 21.42 -6.88
CA ASN A 412 8.16 21.47 -6.94
C ASN A 412 7.60 22.83 -6.51
N ALA A 413 8.22 23.48 -5.52
CA ALA A 413 7.87 24.82 -5.11
C ALA A 413 8.19 25.87 -6.19
N GLU A 414 9.34 25.74 -6.87
CA GLU A 414 9.69 26.63 -7.98
C GLU A 414 8.74 26.48 -9.17
N ILE A 415 8.40 25.23 -9.53
CA ILE A 415 7.43 24.92 -10.58
C ILE A 415 6.07 25.48 -10.21
N ALA A 416 5.58 25.23 -8.99
CA ALA A 416 4.30 25.76 -8.50
C ALA A 416 4.23 27.28 -8.61
N ALA A 417 5.24 27.98 -8.07
CA ALA A 417 5.31 29.44 -8.10
C ALA A 417 5.29 29.99 -9.53
N ARG A 418 6.00 29.34 -10.46
CA ARG A 418 6.04 29.74 -11.87
C ARG A 418 4.70 29.48 -12.56
N THR A 419 4.14 28.29 -12.39
CA THR A 419 2.88 27.88 -13.03
C THR A 419 1.73 28.78 -12.61
N ILE A 420 1.55 29.01 -11.30
CA ILE A 420 0.49 29.88 -10.77
C ILE A 420 0.58 31.29 -11.39
N ARG A 421 1.79 31.84 -11.55
CA ARG A 421 1.96 33.17 -12.16
C ARG A 421 1.63 33.20 -13.64
N LEU A 422 2.02 32.16 -14.39
CA LEU A 422 1.70 32.06 -15.81
C LEU A 422 0.19 31.93 -16.01
N GLU A 423 -0.47 31.11 -15.20
CA GLU A 423 -1.92 30.94 -15.22
C GLU A 423 -2.64 32.23 -14.80
N LEU A 424 -2.17 32.92 -13.77
CA LEU A 424 -2.74 34.21 -13.36
C LEU A 424 -2.69 35.25 -14.49
N VAL A 425 -1.62 35.28 -15.30
CA VAL A 425 -1.51 36.19 -16.46
C VAL A 425 -2.41 35.73 -17.62
N ALA A 426 -2.61 34.43 -17.78
CA ALA A 426 -3.40 33.85 -18.88
C ALA A 426 -4.92 33.89 -18.62
N THR A 427 -5.34 33.86 -17.35
CA THR A 427 -6.75 33.85 -16.95
C THR A 427 -7.33 35.25 -16.99
N TYR A 428 -8.41 35.44 -17.76
CA TYR A 428 -9.14 36.71 -17.81
C TYR A 428 -10.00 36.89 -16.56
N ALA A 429 -9.83 37.99 -15.83
CA ALA A 429 -10.71 38.34 -14.71
C ALA A 429 -12.10 38.77 -15.21
N GLU A 430 -13.18 38.29 -14.57
CA GLU A 430 -14.55 38.62 -14.97
C GLU A 430 -14.97 40.08 -14.68
N SER A 431 -14.28 40.77 -13.75
CA SER A 431 -14.59 42.16 -13.37
C SER A 431 -13.45 43.14 -13.69
N VAL A 432 -13.58 43.88 -14.81
CA VAL A 432 -12.59 44.87 -15.29
C VAL A 432 -12.75 46.25 -14.62
N SER A 433 -12.99 46.28 -13.30
CA SER A 433 -12.66 47.49 -12.55
C SER A 433 -11.19 47.36 -12.16
N ARG A 434 -10.34 48.27 -12.64
CA ARG A 434 -8.85 48.27 -12.52
C ARG A 434 -8.29 48.05 -11.09
N SER A 435 -9.12 48.03 -10.05
CA SER A 435 -8.75 47.87 -8.66
C SER A 435 -9.32 46.62 -7.96
N SER A 436 -10.11 45.79 -8.63
CA SER A 436 -10.77 44.63 -7.99
C SER A 436 -11.08 43.52 -9.00
N GLU A 437 -10.05 42.95 -9.60
CA GLU A 437 -10.17 41.67 -10.31
C GLU A 437 -10.47 40.56 -9.30
N LEU A 438 -11.67 40.01 -9.37
CA LEU A 438 -12.11 38.88 -8.57
C LEU A 438 -12.17 37.64 -9.46
N TYR A 439 -11.46 36.60 -9.04
CA TYR A 439 -11.42 35.29 -9.70
C TYR A 439 -12.39 34.37 -8.96
N LYS A 440 -13.39 33.85 -9.67
CA LYS A 440 -14.41 32.95 -9.08
C LYS A 440 -13.87 31.53 -8.96
N SER A 441 -14.50 30.71 -8.11
CA SER A 441 -14.08 29.33 -7.85
C SER A 441 -13.79 28.55 -9.14
N ARG A 442 -14.67 28.60 -10.15
CA ARG A 442 -14.48 27.83 -11.39
C ARG A 442 -13.16 28.12 -12.11
N ASP A 443 -12.71 29.37 -12.14
CA ASP A 443 -11.45 29.74 -12.79
C ASP A 443 -10.26 29.36 -11.90
N VAL A 444 -10.42 29.55 -10.60
CA VAL A 444 -9.42 29.25 -9.58
C VAL A 444 -9.17 27.75 -9.45
N ASP A 445 -10.20 26.92 -9.57
CA ASP A 445 -10.14 25.46 -9.45
C ASP A 445 -9.33 24.81 -10.57
N ASN A 446 -9.24 25.49 -11.73
CA ASN A 446 -8.42 25.06 -12.85
C ASN A 446 -6.96 25.48 -12.71
N MET A 447 -6.63 26.41 -11.79
CA MET A 447 -5.24 26.80 -11.54
C MET A 447 -4.52 25.74 -10.71
N ALA A 448 -3.26 25.49 -11.06
CA ALA A 448 -2.41 24.55 -10.36
C ALA A 448 -2.33 24.89 -8.87
N PHE A 449 -2.38 23.87 -8.01
CA PHE A 449 -2.30 23.98 -6.54
C PHE A 449 -3.42 24.74 -5.82
N MET A 450 -4.36 25.38 -6.53
CA MET A 450 -5.45 26.09 -5.87
C MET A 450 -6.42 25.15 -5.15
N ARG A 451 -6.48 23.87 -5.55
CA ARG A 451 -7.23 22.82 -4.84
C ARG A 451 -6.84 22.62 -3.38
N PHE A 452 -5.66 23.08 -2.96
CA PHE A 452 -5.19 23.01 -1.57
C PHE A 452 -5.58 24.25 -0.75
N ILE A 453 -6.22 25.24 -1.37
CA ILE A 453 -6.87 26.34 -0.67
C ILE A 453 -8.28 25.88 -0.28
N PRO A 454 -8.71 26.08 0.98
CA PRO A 454 -10.05 25.72 1.44
C PRO A 454 -11.14 26.24 0.51
N GLU A 455 -12.11 25.38 0.21
CA GLU A 455 -13.25 25.69 -0.65
C GLU A 455 -13.98 26.99 -0.24
N PRO A 456 -14.26 27.26 1.05
CA PRO A 456 -14.92 28.51 1.45
C PRO A 456 -14.16 29.78 1.04
N ILE A 457 -12.82 29.73 0.99
CA ILE A 457 -12.00 30.85 0.53
C ILE A 457 -12.12 31.01 -0.97
N ARG A 458 -12.09 29.90 -1.72
CA ARG A 458 -12.22 29.91 -3.19
C ARG A 458 -13.61 30.36 -3.65
N GLU A 459 -14.66 29.89 -3.00
CA GLU A 459 -16.06 30.25 -3.28
C GLU A 459 -16.33 31.73 -3.05
N SER A 460 -15.71 32.34 -2.04
CA SER A 460 -15.81 33.78 -1.78
C SER A 460 -15.22 34.66 -2.89
N GLY A 461 -14.46 34.05 -3.81
CA GLY A 461 -13.70 34.71 -4.85
C GLY A 461 -12.38 35.25 -4.31
N VAL A 462 -11.29 35.01 -5.03
CA VAL A 462 -9.95 35.46 -4.63
C VAL A 462 -9.47 36.57 -5.57
N ARG A 463 -8.63 37.47 -5.05
CA ARG A 463 -8.03 38.56 -5.86
C ARG A 463 -6.69 38.13 -6.45
N ALA A 464 -6.24 38.79 -7.52
CA ALA A 464 -4.90 38.58 -8.08
C ALA A 464 -3.78 38.72 -7.02
N ALA A 465 -3.94 39.62 -6.05
CA ALA A 465 -3.00 39.78 -4.94
C ALA A 465 -2.92 38.55 -4.02
N PHE A 466 -4.05 37.85 -3.81
CA PHE A 466 -4.10 36.60 -3.05
C PHE A 466 -3.32 35.50 -3.78
N ILE A 467 -3.60 35.31 -5.07
CA ILE A 467 -2.93 34.30 -5.92
C ILE A 467 -1.43 34.60 -6.02
N SER A 468 -1.06 35.88 -6.19
CA SER A 468 0.35 36.31 -6.20
C SER A 468 1.04 36.07 -4.87
N GLY A 469 0.35 36.29 -3.75
CA GLY A 469 0.84 35.97 -2.41
C GLY A 469 1.08 34.48 -2.24
N TYR A 470 0.15 33.64 -2.68
CA TYR A 470 0.30 32.18 -2.66
C TYR A 470 1.52 31.72 -3.47
N ALA A 471 1.70 32.24 -4.70
CA ALA A 471 2.90 31.97 -5.50
C ALA A 471 4.21 32.41 -4.82
N ALA A 472 4.19 33.55 -4.10
CA ALA A 472 5.35 34.04 -3.35
C ALA A 472 5.69 33.16 -2.13
N VAL A 473 4.71 32.51 -1.49
CA VAL A 473 4.96 31.53 -0.42
C VAL A 473 5.76 30.34 -0.96
N PHE A 474 5.42 29.80 -2.14
CA PHE A 474 6.19 28.73 -2.76
C PHE A 474 7.65 29.13 -3.05
N GLU A 475 7.89 30.36 -3.52
CA GLU A 475 9.28 30.83 -3.70
C GLU A 475 10.05 30.94 -2.39
N ALA A 476 9.38 31.39 -1.32
CA ALA A 476 9.97 31.45 0.00
C ALA A 476 10.33 30.04 0.51
N ILE A 477 9.46 29.04 0.30
CA ILE A 477 9.74 27.63 0.61
C ILE A 477 10.99 27.15 -0.14
N ALA A 478 11.04 27.32 -1.45
CA ALA A 478 12.20 26.93 -2.26
C ALA A 478 13.49 27.59 -1.76
N THR A 479 13.42 28.88 -1.46
CA THR A 479 14.58 29.64 -0.97
C THR A 479 15.03 29.15 0.40
N VAL A 480 14.13 28.89 1.34
CA VAL A 480 14.47 28.33 2.66
C VAL A 480 15.16 26.97 2.52
N ILE A 481 14.67 26.10 1.63
CA ILE A 481 15.27 24.77 1.41
C ILE A 481 16.67 24.87 0.80
N ARG A 482 16.89 25.77 -0.17
CA ARG A 482 18.22 26.00 -0.77
C ARG A 482 19.28 26.46 0.24
N HIS A 483 18.86 27.12 1.31
CA HIS A 483 19.73 27.48 2.42
C HIS A 483 19.90 26.35 3.45
N GLU A 484 19.56 25.12 3.07
CA GLU A 484 19.62 23.91 3.91
C GLU A 484 18.84 24.06 5.22
N LYS A 485 17.70 24.75 5.18
CA LYS A 485 16.79 24.89 6.32
C LYS A 485 15.49 24.13 6.06
N ILE A 486 14.88 23.65 7.14
CA ILE A 486 13.55 23.03 7.07
C ILE A 486 12.52 24.14 6.82
N PRO A 487 11.61 23.98 5.85
CA PRO A 487 10.60 24.96 5.51
C PRO A 487 9.44 24.98 6.53
N ARG A 488 9.76 25.24 7.80
CA ARG A 488 8.76 25.48 8.84
C ARG A 488 8.03 26.81 8.57
N VAL A 489 6.80 26.92 9.07
CA VAL A 489 5.97 28.12 8.91
C VAL A 489 6.73 29.37 9.37
N GLU A 490 7.42 29.31 10.51
CA GLU A 490 8.16 30.45 11.05
C GLU A 490 9.37 30.80 10.18
N ALA A 491 10.07 29.81 9.64
CA ALA A 491 11.22 30.03 8.77
C ALA A 491 10.80 30.71 7.46
N ILE A 492 9.65 30.30 6.90
CA ILE A 492 9.07 30.86 5.68
C ILE A 492 8.60 32.29 5.93
N VAL A 493 7.80 32.52 6.97
CA VAL A 493 7.28 33.85 7.35
C VAL A 493 8.43 34.82 7.65
N ASN A 494 9.45 34.38 8.39
CA ASN A 494 10.63 35.19 8.65
C ASN A 494 11.38 35.54 7.35
N HIS A 495 11.52 34.60 6.42
CA HIS A 495 12.14 34.87 5.13
C HIS A 495 11.35 35.91 4.32
N ILE A 496 10.02 35.83 4.32
CA ILE A 496 9.13 36.79 3.65
C ILE A 496 9.22 38.19 4.28
N HIS A 497 9.36 38.29 5.60
CA HIS A 497 9.47 39.58 6.29
C HIS A 497 10.78 40.33 5.99
N HIS A 498 11.86 39.60 5.69
CA HIS A 498 13.17 40.19 5.37
C HIS A 498 13.44 40.28 3.86
N GLY A 499 12.45 39.90 3.03
CA GLY A 499 12.56 39.87 1.57
C GLY A 499 12.11 41.16 0.88
N ASP A 500 11.86 41.06 -0.44
CA ASP A 500 11.32 42.13 -1.28
C ASP A 500 9.96 42.64 -0.74
N ASP A 501 9.86 43.95 -0.51
CA ASP A 501 8.67 44.64 0.02
C ASP A 501 7.39 44.26 -0.74
N ARG A 502 7.45 44.13 -2.07
CA ARG A 502 6.28 43.80 -2.90
C ARG A 502 5.79 42.38 -2.68
N LYS A 503 6.71 41.42 -2.59
CA LYS A 503 6.37 40.01 -2.29
C LYS A 503 5.83 39.90 -0.87
N SER A 504 6.44 40.63 0.06
CA SER A 504 6.00 40.68 1.46
C SER A 504 4.56 41.19 1.56
N GLU A 505 4.19 42.25 0.84
CA GLU A 505 2.81 42.76 0.81
C GLU A 505 1.82 41.76 0.22
N ALA A 506 2.14 41.10 -0.89
CA ALA A 506 1.29 40.08 -1.49
C ALA A 506 1.06 38.89 -0.54
N VAL A 507 2.10 38.43 0.14
CA VAL A 507 1.96 37.34 1.12
C VAL A 507 1.15 37.78 2.34
N ARG A 508 1.36 39.01 2.86
CA ARG A 508 0.50 39.54 3.93
C ARG A 508 -0.97 39.57 3.50
N PHE A 509 -1.24 39.93 2.24
CA PHE A 509 -2.59 39.89 1.70
C PHE A 509 -3.15 38.46 1.69
N PHE A 510 -2.39 37.49 1.19
CA PHE A 510 -2.78 36.07 1.21
C PHE A 510 -3.13 35.58 2.63
N LEU A 511 -2.25 35.82 3.61
CA LEU A 511 -2.45 35.42 5.00
C LEU A 511 -3.66 36.11 5.66
N ALA A 512 -3.85 37.40 5.39
CA ALA A 512 -4.96 38.18 5.95
C ALA A 512 -6.35 37.74 5.45
N HIS A 513 -6.41 36.99 4.34
CA HIS A 513 -7.66 36.53 3.72
C HIS A 513 -7.82 35.01 3.84
N GLY A 514 -7.33 34.43 4.93
CA GLY A 514 -7.52 33.01 5.28
C GLY A 514 -6.51 32.04 4.65
N GLY A 515 -5.61 32.52 3.81
CA GLY A 515 -4.50 31.72 3.30
C GLY A 515 -3.54 31.32 4.41
N ARG A 516 -2.93 30.13 4.29
CA ARG A 516 -1.94 29.61 5.23
C ARG A 516 -0.72 29.07 4.48
N VAL A 517 0.44 29.10 5.13
CA VAL A 517 1.68 28.51 4.56
C VAL A 517 1.53 27.00 4.42
N GLU A 518 0.80 26.40 5.35
CA GLU A 518 0.50 24.99 5.46
C GLU A 518 -0.25 24.47 4.22
N HIS A 519 -1.13 25.28 3.61
CA HIS A 519 -1.78 24.95 2.33
C HIS A 519 -0.76 24.72 1.20
N SER A 520 0.30 25.53 1.18
CA SER A 520 1.39 25.38 0.20
C SER A 520 2.21 24.12 0.48
N LEU A 521 2.56 23.89 1.76
CA LEU A 521 3.36 22.73 2.17
C LEU A 521 2.62 21.41 1.94
N GLU A 522 1.32 21.37 2.21
CA GLU A 522 0.45 20.23 1.88
C GLU A 522 0.45 19.96 0.38
N GLY A 523 0.23 21.00 -0.43
CA GLY A 523 0.23 20.87 -1.88
C GLY A 523 1.55 20.35 -2.44
N LEU A 524 2.69 20.78 -1.88
CA LEU A 524 4.01 20.28 -2.27
C LEU A 524 4.24 18.84 -1.84
N ALA A 525 3.87 18.47 -0.62
CA ALA A 525 4.01 17.11 -0.12
C ALA A 525 3.15 16.16 -0.95
N GLN A 526 1.90 16.52 -1.24
CA GLN A 526 1.00 15.72 -2.07
C GLN A 526 1.52 15.61 -3.50
N MET A 527 1.95 16.72 -4.11
CA MET A 527 2.48 16.66 -5.48
C MET A 527 3.76 15.81 -5.56
N ALA A 528 4.67 15.95 -4.59
CA ALA A 528 5.88 15.12 -4.53
C ALA A 528 5.54 13.63 -4.31
N MET A 529 4.49 13.34 -3.54
CA MET A 529 3.97 11.99 -3.34
C MET A 529 3.35 11.42 -4.62
N ASP A 530 2.50 12.18 -5.30
CA ASP A 530 1.86 11.82 -6.58
C ASP A 530 2.89 11.59 -7.69
N GLU A 531 3.96 12.39 -7.69
CA GLU A 531 5.09 12.26 -8.61
C GLU A 531 5.95 11.05 -8.28
N GLY A 532 6.04 10.63 -7.02
CA GLY A 532 6.62 9.36 -6.57
C GLY A 532 7.87 8.91 -7.33
N PHE A 533 7.88 7.67 -7.83
CA PHE A 533 8.90 7.10 -8.72
C PHE A 533 8.69 7.45 -10.21
N ARG A 534 7.67 8.27 -10.55
CA ARG A 534 7.28 8.61 -11.94
C ARG A 534 8.26 9.55 -12.66
N TRP A 535 9.37 9.94 -12.02
CA TRP A 535 10.41 10.81 -12.60
C TRP A 535 11.16 10.19 -13.78
N ASP A 536 11.00 8.89 -14.00
CA ASP A 536 11.83 8.15 -14.93
C ASP A 536 11.32 8.14 -16.39
N ALA A 537 10.06 8.48 -16.64
CA ALA A 537 9.44 8.22 -17.95
C ALA A 537 9.20 9.46 -18.85
N GLU A 538 8.67 10.59 -18.38
CA GLU A 538 8.02 11.53 -19.33
C GLU A 538 8.11 13.04 -19.03
N ARG A 539 8.81 13.49 -17.97
CA ARG A 539 8.92 14.94 -17.74
C ARG A 539 9.99 15.60 -18.62
N PRO A 540 9.74 16.81 -19.16
CA PRO A 540 10.66 17.50 -20.06
C PRO A 540 11.98 17.95 -19.40
N TYR A 541 12.14 17.78 -18.08
CA TYR A 541 13.31 18.24 -17.32
C TYR A 541 14.33 17.12 -17.12
N LYS A 542 15.00 16.70 -18.19
CA LYS A 542 16.01 15.63 -18.14
C LYS A 542 17.13 15.87 -17.12
N GLY A 543 17.55 17.12 -16.92
CA GLY A 543 18.60 17.48 -15.96
C GLY A 543 18.25 17.17 -14.49
N PHE A 544 16.96 17.26 -14.13
CA PHE A 544 16.49 17.00 -12.76
C PHE A 544 16.72 15.55 -12.34
N ARG A 545 16.50 14.60 -13.26
CA ARG A 545 16.63 13.17 -12.99
C ARG A 545 18.07 12.80 -12.66
N ASP A 546 19.03 13.34 -13.41
CA ASP A 546 20.45 13.06 -13.20
C ASP A 546 20.93 13.64 -11.86
N GLU A 547 20.42 14.81 -11.47
CA GLU A 547 20.70 15.40 -10.15
C GLU A 547 20.12 14.57 -9.00
N VAL A 548 18.87 14.11 -9.08
CA VAL A 548 18.28 13.20 -8.06
C VAL A 548 19.07 11.91 -7.97
N LYS A 549 19.39 11.28 -9.11
CA LYS A 549 20.15 10.03 -9.15
C LYS A 549 21.56 10.17 -8.60
N SER A 550 22.12 11.37 -8.61
CA SER A 550 23.44 11.65 -8.01
C SER A 550 23.40 11.78 -6.48
N GLN A 551 22.21 11.95 -5.89
CA GLN A 551 22.06 12.02 -4.43
C GLN A 551 22.20 10.64 -3.79
N ALA A 552 22.68 10.62 -2.55
CA ALA A 552 22.69 9.39 -1.75
C ALA A 552 21.25 8.97 -1.44
N THR A 553 20.93 7.69 -1.68
CA THR A 553 19.62 7.12 -1.36
C THR A 553 19.40 7.07 0.15
N CYS A 554 18.17 7.33 0.56
CA CYS A 554 17.76 7.27 1.95
C CYS A 554 16.39 6.61 2.11
N GLN A 555 16.22 5.86 3.20
CA GLN A 555 14.91 5.35 3.63
C GLN A 555 13.87 6.48 3.79
N ASN A 556 14.32 7.71 4.06
CA ASN A 556 13.45 8.88 4.20
C ASN A 556 13.21 9.65 2.89
N ASP A 557 13.75 9.21 1.73
CA ASP A 557 13.66 9.95 0.45
C ASP A 557 12.25 10.33 0.00
N GLU A 558 11.27 9.51 0.35
CA GLU A 558 9.89 9.74 0.04
C GLU A 558 9.03 9.81 1.29
N ASP A 559 9.51 9.81 2.53
CA ASP A 559 8.61 9.77 3.71
C ASP A 559 7.81 11.09 3.93
N TYR A 560 6.89 11.43 3.00
CA TYR A 560 6.13 12.67 3.01
C TYR A 560 5.07 12.70 4.11
N GLY A 561 4.63 11.54 4.61
CA GLY A 561 3.80 11.47 5.81
C GLY A 561 4.57 11.97 7.02
N LEU A 562 5.84 11.55 7.17
CA LEU A 562 6.73 12.10 8.18
C LEU A 562 7.02 13.60 7.94
N LEU A 563 7.24 14.03 6.69
CA LEU A 563 7.40 15.45 6.34
C LEU A 563 6.21 16.28 6.81
N GLN A 564 4.97 15.88 6.47
CA GLN A 564 3.75 16.59 6.85
C GLN A 564 3.63 16.68 8.38
N ALA A 565 3.81 15.55 9.08
CA ALA A 565 3.76 15.50 10.53
C ALA A 565 4.81 16.43 11.18
N LYS A 566 6.04 16.47 10.64
CA LYS A 566 7.15 17.28 11.17
C LYS A 566 7.05 18.77 10.83
N LEU A 567 6.36 19.11 9.75
CA LEU A 567 6.04 20.49 9.40
C LEU A 567 4.76 20.98 10.08
N SER A 568 4.12 20.15 10.92
CA SER A 568 2.84 20.45 11.55
C SER A 568 1.75 20.81 10.55
N VAL A 569 1.83 20.24 9.35
CA VAL A 569 0.77 20.32 8.34
C VAL A 569 -0.29 19.31 8.77
N PRO A 570 -1.50 19.75 9.14
CA PRO A 570 -2.59 18.84 9.47
C PRO A 570 -2.80 17.86 8.32
N ALA A 571 -2.95 16.57 8.62
CA ALA A 571 -3.19 15.54 7.61
C ALA A 571 -4.45 15.82 6.76
N ASN A 572 -5.37 16.64 7.31
CA ASN A 572 -6.62 17.05 6.71
C ASN A 572 -6.83 18.55 7.00
N LEU A 573 -6.18 19.46 6.27
CA LEU A 573 -6.43 20.90 6.43
C LEU A 573 -7.88 21.29 6.08
N ASP A 574 -8.56 20.43 5.31
CA ASP A 574 -10.00 20.39 5.12
C ASP A 574 -10.58 19.11 5.74
N GLU A 575 -11.14 19.18 6.95
CA GLU A 575 -12.02 18.13 7.51
C GLU A 575 -13.23 17.82 6.60
N PHE A 576 -13.45 18.60 5.55
CA PHE A 576 -14.50 18.41 4.55
C PHE A 576 -14.06 17.70 3.27
N LEU A 577 -12.75 17.49 3.03
CA LEU A 577 -12.27 16.98 1.73
C LEU A 577 -11.12 15.98 1.87
N THR A 578 -11.24 14.99 2.77
CA THR A 578 -10.47 13.75 2.59
C THR A 578 -11.05 12.91 1.46
N PHE A 579 -10.95 13.41 0.24
CA PHE A 579 -10.82 12.55 -0.93
C PHE A 579 -9.40 11.98 -0.91
N THR A 580 -9.19 11.00 -0.04
CA THR A 580 -8.14 10.02 -0.34
C THR A 580 -8.47 9.46 -1.73
N TRP A 581 -7.47 9.34 -2.61
CA TRP A 581 -7.54 8.56 -3.86
C TRP A 581 -7.93 7.12 -3.51
N ARG A 582 -9.22 6.92 -3.30
CA ARG A 582 -9.95 5.66 -3.21
C ARG A 582 -10.56 5.55 -4.59
N GLY A 583 -10.09 4.58 -5.36
CA GLY A 583 -10.38 4.45 -6.79
C GLY A 583 -11.87 4.55 -7.09
N ASP A 584 -12.21 5.29 -8.15
CA ASP A 584 -13.49 5.37 -8.84
C ASP A 584 -14.75 5.05 -8.00
N PHE A 585 -14.98 5.82 -6.93
CA PHE A 585 -16.31 5.94 -6.36
C PHE A 585 -17.08 6.97 -7.19
N LEU A 586 -18.16 6.55 -7.85
CA LEU A 586 -19.13 7.53 -8.38
C LEU A 586 -19.94 8.05 -7.19
N HIS A 587 -19.75 9.32 -6.84
CA HIS A 587 -20.59 10.01 -5.88
C HIS A 587 -21.96 10.24 -6.51
N ILE A 588 -22.95 9.45 -6.09
CA ILE A 588 -24.33 9.68 -6.50
C ILE A 588 -24.96 10.64 -5.50
N TRP A 589 -25.34 11.81 -6.01
CA TRP A 589 -26.13 12.76 -5.25
C TRP A 589 -27.57 12.24 -5.22
N VAL A 590 -27.98 11.70 -4.09
CA VAL A 590 -29.38 11.37 -3.85
C VAL A 590 -30.10 12.67 -3.53
N LYS A 591 -31.11 13.00 -4.32
CA LYS A 591 -31.99 14.13 -4.05
C LYS A 591 -33.37 13.58 -3.73
N ASN A 592 -34.00 14.10 -2.68
CA ASN A 592 -35.44 14.05 -2.64
C ASN A 592 -36.01 15.12 -3.59
N ASP A 593 -37.31 15.05 -3.87
CA ASP A 593 -37.97 16.00 -4.76
C ASP A 593 -37.99 17.45 -4.23
N PHE A 594 -37.56 17.66 -2.98
CA PHE A 594 -37.45 18.97 -2.34
C PHE A 594 -36.06 19.60 -2.47
N GLY A 595 -35.14 18.94 -3.18
CA GLY A 595 -33.80 19.45 -3.48
C GLY A 595 -32.79 19.27 -2.34
N GLU A 596 -33.14 18.54 -1.28
CA GLU A 596 -32.20 18.16 -0.23
C GLU A 596 -31.24 17.10 -0.77
N ARG A 597 -29.95 17.42 -0.70
CA ARG A 597 -28.89 16.57 -1.25
C ARG A 597 -28.31 15.70 -0.16
N TRP A 598 -28.32 14.39 -0.39
CA TRP A 598 -27.67 13.39 0.43
C TRP A 598 -26.58 12.73 -0.41
N LEU A 599 -25.41 12.50 0.20
CA LEU A 599 -24.30 11.82 -0.45
C LEU A 599 -24.44 10.32 -0.21
N ALA A 600 -24.76 9.56 -1.26
CA ALA A 600 -24.62 8.10 -1.23
C ALA A 600 -23.33 7.71 -1.94
N VAL A 601 -22.50 6.91 -1.27
CA VAL A 601 -21.31 6.31 -1.87
C VAL A 601 -21.71 4.93 -2.35
N ILE A 602 -21.71 4.70 -3.67
CA ILE A 602 -21.98 3.38 -4.26
C ILE A 602 -20.65 2.76 -4.72
N ASP A 603 -20.48 1.47 -4.43
CA ASP A 603 -19.21 0.75 -4.58
C ASP A 603 -18.91 0.22 -6.01
N ALA A 604 -19.78 0.50 -7.01
CA ALA A 604 -19.47 0.26 -8.43
C ALA A 604 -20.48 0.93 -9.40
N VAL A 605 -19.98 1.41 -10.54
CA VAL A 605 -20.77 1.71 -11.75
C VAL A 605 -20.68 0.52 -12.70
N ILE A 606 -21.82 -0.03 -13.15
CA ILE A 606 -21.83 -1.07 -14.19
C ILE A 606 -22.24 -0.42 -15.51
N ILE A 607 -21.30 -0.39 -16.47
CA ILE A 607 -21.63 -0.19 -17.89
C ILE A 607 -21.99 -1.57 -18.45
N ILE A 608 -23.25 -1.77 -18.82
CA ILE A 608 -23.68 -3.00 -19.48
C ILE A 608 -23.86 -2.70 -20.96
N GLU A 609 -23.10 -3.41 -21.80
CA GLU A 609 -23.33 -3.42 -23.24
C GLU A 609 -24.39 -4.49 -23.54
N VAL A 610 -25.61 -4.05 -23.83
CA VAL A 610 -26.70 -4.95 -24.25
C VAL A 610 -26.92 -4.75 -25.74
N ASN A 611 -26.68 -5.80 -26.52
CA ASN A 611 -26.85 -5.81 -27.99
C ASN A 611 -26.02 -4.76 -28.74
N GLY A 612 -24.81 -4.42 -28.27
CA GLY A 612 -23.89 -3.53 -28.99
C GLY A 612 -24.17 -2.03 -28.82
N VAL A 613 -25.03 -1.66 -27.87
CA VAL A 613 -25.27 -0.27 -27.49
C VAL A 613 -24.67 -0.03 -26.12
N GLU A 614 -23.78 0.96 -26.04
CA GLU A 614 -23.16 1.43 -24.80
C GLU A 614 -24.10 2.40 -24.10
N THR A 615 -24.63 2.04 -22.93
CA THR A 615 -25.55 2.92 -22.19
C THR A 615 -24.86 3.57 -20.99
N LYS A 616 -25.14 4.86 -20.81
CA LYS A 616 -24.50 5.76 -19.83
C LYS A 616 -25.16 5.73 -18.46
N ALA A 617 -24.36 6.05 -17.45
CA ALA A 617 -24.67 5.98 -16.02
C ALA A 617 -25.73 7.00 -15.54
N ILE A 618 -26.42 6.61 -14.46
CA ILE A 618 -27.43 7.37 -13.72
C ILE A 618 -26.75 8.49 -12.90
N ASP A 619 -27.15 9.75 -13.08
CA ASP A 619 -26.59 10.89 -12.33
C ASP A 619 -27.22 11.07 -10.93
N SER A 620 -28.45 10.57 -10.71
CA SER A 620 -29.12 10.57 -9.39
C SER A 620 -30.21 9.51 -9.29
N ILE A 621 -30.30 8.81 -8.15
CA ILE A 621 -31.42 7.92 -7.81
C ILE A 621 -32.25 8.59 -6.71
N PRO A 622 -33.47 9.07 -6.98
CA PRO A 622 -34.38 9.51 -5.93
C PRO A 622 -34.85 8.34 -5.06
N LEU A 623 -34.57 8.43 -3.76
CA LEU A 623 -34.96 7.46 -2.74
C LEU A 623 -35.89 8.12 -1.71
N TRP A 624 -36.91 7.39 -1.28
CA TRP A 624 -37.89 7.85 -0.29
C TRP A 624 -38.04 6.83 0.82
N SER A 625 -37.84 7.25 2.07
CA SER A 625 -38.14 6.40 3.21
C SER A 625 -39.63 6.42 3.53
N VAL A 626 -40.14 5.38 4.19
CA VAL A 626 -41.48 5.36 4.78
C VAL A 626 -41.66 6.56 5.72
N GLY A 627 -40.62 6.94 6.46
CA GLY A 627 -40.59 8.17 7.27
C GLY A 627 -40.87 9.42 6.43
N HIS A 628 -40.10 9.64 5.37
CA HIS A 628 -40.28 10.77 4.45
C HIS A 628 -41.68 10.81 3.83
N LEU A 629 -42.25 9.65 3.49
CA LEU A 629 -43.60 9.57 2.94
C LEU A 629 -44.65 9.97 3.98
N TYR A 630 -44.53 9.52 5.23
CA TYR A 630 -45.42 9.97 6.30
C TYR A 630 -45.32 11.47 6.57
N ASP A 631 -44.10 12.03 6.53
CA ASP A 631 -43.88 13.46 6.71
C ASP A 631 -44.48 14.27 5.54
N ALA A 632 -44.30 13.81 4.29
CA ALA A 632 -44.93 14.40 3.13
C ALA A 632 -46.47 14.33 3.18
N ILE A 633 -47.05 13.24 3.71
CA ILE A 633 -48.48 13.13 3.95
C ILE A 633 -48.94 14.12 5.04
N ALA A 634 -48.18 14.26 6.13
CA ALA A 634 -48.50 15.18 7.23
C ALA A 634 -48.48 16.64 6.77
N ASP A 635 -47.55 16.98 5.87
CA ASP A 635 -47.42 18.30 5.26
C ASP A 635 -48.48 18.58 4.17
N GLY A 636 -49.33 17.61 3.82
CA GLY A 636 -50.34 17.75 2.77
C GLY A 636 -49.78 17.74 1.34
N LYS A 637 -48.56 17.21 1.14
CA LYS A 637 -47.88 17.15 -0.16
C LYS A 637 -48.26 15.92 -1.00
N VAL A 638 -48.86 14.92 -0.36
CA VAL A 638 -49.35 13.69 -0.99
C VAL A 638 -50.87 13.81 -1.18
N GLN A 639 -51.34 13.96 -2.42
CA GLN A 639 -52.77 14.16 -2.69
C GLN A 639 -53.58 12.89 -2.39
N ASN A 640 -53.05 11.73 -2.78
CA ASN A 640 -53.69 10.43 -2.58
C ASN A 640 -53.32 9.78 -1.22
N ALA A 641 -53.20 10.61 -0.16
CA ALA A 641 -52.78 10.18 1.17
C ALA A 641 -53.62 9.03 1.74
N ASP A 642 -54.93 9.00 1.45
CA ASP A 642 -55.85 7.95 1.92
C ASP A 642 -55.58 6.58 1.25
N MET A 643 -54.94 6.57 0.08
CA MET A 643 -54.51 5.35 -0.61
C MET A 643 -53.11 4.91 -0.20
N LEU A 644 -52.18 5.86 -0.04
CA LEU A 644 -50.79 5.55 0.34
C LEU A 644 -50.66 5.10 1.80
N LYS A 645 -51.38 5.74 2.74
CA LYS A 645 -51.30 5.41 4.18
C LYS A 645 -51.56 3.93 4.49
N PRO A 646 -52.57 3.26 3.91
CA PRO A 646 -52.77 1.82 4.05
C PRO A 646 -51.62 0.97 3.50
N GLN A 647 -51.00 1.37 2.39
CA GLN A 647 -49.88 0.64 1.78
C GLN A 647 -48.63 0.68 2.66
N LEU A 648 -48.38 1.81 3.33
CA LEU A 648 -47.25 1.98 4.25
C LEU A 648 -47.49 1.38 5.64
N LYS A 649 -48.74 0.96 5.94
CA LYS A 649 -49.13 0.56 7.29
C LYS A 649 -48.40 -0.72 7.72
N GLY A 650 -47.63 -0.61 8.79
CA GLY A 650 -46.86 -1.72 9.35
C GLY A 650 -45.45 -1.85 8.79
N MET A 651 -45.06 -0.99 7.83
CA MET A 651 -43.69 -0.90 7.35
C MET A 651 -42.84 -0.06 8.32
N PRO A 652 -41.60 -0.48 8.65
CA PRO A 652 -40.64 0.32 9.39
C PRO A 652 -40.36 1.68 8.73
N ARG A 653 -40.10 2.72 9.53
CA ARG A 653 -39.88 4.09 9.01
C ARG A 653 -38.60 4.26 8.21
N ASP A 654 -37.63 3.39 8.44
CA ASP A 654 -36.33 3.29 7.78
C ASP A 654 -36.34 2.34 6.58
N TRP A 655 -37.51 1.91 6.11
CA TRP A 655 -37.64 1.26 4.81
C TRP A 655 -37.61 2.29 3.69
N TRP A 656 -36.87 2.00 2.62
CA TRP A 656 -36.66 2.91 1.49
C TRP A 656 -37.17 2.30 0.19
N PHE A 657 -37.69 3.19 -0.66
CA PHE A 657 -38.16 2.86 -2.00
C PHE A 657 -37.48 3.72 -3.04
N VAL A 658 -37.20 3.14 -4.20
CA VAL A 658 -36.72 3.86 -5.39
C VAL A 658 -37.91 4.51 -6.09
N ALA A 659 -37.79 5.81 -6.41
CA ALA A 659 -38.78 6.49 -7.24
C ALA A 659 -38.54 6.18 -8.73
N ALA A 660 -39.21 5.15 -9.24
CA ALA A 660 -38.90 4.53 -10.54
C ALA A 660 -39.15 5.44 -11.75
N ASN A 661 -40.08 6.38 -11.66
CA ASN A 661 -40.43 7.30 -12.75
C ASN A 661 -39.77 8.70 -12.65
N HIS A 662 -38.88 8.91 -11.66
CA HIS A 662 -38.02 10.10 -11.53
C HIS A 662 -36.53 9.72 -11.65
N THR A 663 -36.23 8.51 -12.12
CA THR A 663 -34.88 8.05 -12.48
C THR A 663 -34.68 8.17 -13.99
N ASP A 664 -33.57 8.74 -14.45
CA ASP A 664 -33.39 9.10 -15.86
C ASP A 664 -33.25 7.90 -16.84
N VAL A 665 -33.03 6.67 -16.37
CA VAL A 665 -33.15 5.42 -17.18
C VAL A 665 -33.42 4.20 -16.28
N VAL A 666 -34.40 3.36 -16.65
CA VAL A 666 -34.52 1.97 -16.15
C VAL A 666 -34.67 1.02 -17.36
N TYR A 667 -33.90 -0.08 -17.41
CA TYR A 667 -34.04 -1.08 -18.48
C TYR A 667 -35.06 -2.17 -18.16
N THR A 668 -35.62 -2.73 -19.22
CA THR A 668 -36.71 -3.72 -19.27
C THR A 668 -36.31 -5.15 -18.91
N ASP A 669 -35.02 -5.46 -18.84
CA ASP A 669 -34.56 -6.86 -18.77
C ASP A 669 -34.03 -7.18 -17.36
N ASP A 670 -34.98 -7.26 -16.44
CA ASP A 670 -35.04 -8.13 -15.25
C ASP A 670 -33.95 -8.15 -14.16
N GLN A 671 -32.98 -7.25 -14.13
CA GLN A 671 -32.19 -7.02 -12.90
C GLN A 671 -31.88 -5.54 -12.66
N LEU A 672 -32.43 -5.00 -11.57
CA LEU A 672 -31.86 -3.84 -10.90
C LEU A 672 -30.54 -4.29 -10.25
N ILE A 673 -29.44 -4.35 -11.01
CA ILE A 673 -28.11 -4.60 -10.42
C ILE A 673 -27.68 -3.28 -9.80
N SER A 674 -28.16 -3.00 -8.58
CA SER A 674 -27.88 -1.73 -7.91
C SER A 674 -26.40 -1.55 -7.57
N GLY A 675 -25.54 -2.56 -7.77
CA GLY A 675 -24.11 -2.48 -7.42
C GLY A 675 -23.86 -2.25 -5.92
N VAL A 676 -24.91 -2.14 -5.12
CA VAL A 676 -24.84 -1.85 -3.70
C VAL A 676 -24.65 -3.17 -2.96
N THR A 677 -23.57 -3.28 -2.19
CA THR A 677 -23.36 -4.48 -1.37
C THR A 677 -24.40 -4.53 -0.24
N HIS A 678 -24.64 -5.72 0.33
CA HIS A 678 -25.50 -5.84 1.52
C HIS A 678 -25.01 -4.97 2.69
N GLU A 679 -23.71 -4.65 2.74
CA GLU A 679 -23.09 -3.84 3.79
C GLU A 679 -23.35 -2.33 3.58
N ASP A 680 -23.31 -1.85 2.33
CA ASP A 680 -23.65 -0.47 1.99
C ASP A 680 -25.15 -0.19 2.12
N LEU A 681 -26.00 -1.19 1.79
CA LEU A 681 -27.45 -1.12 2.01
C LEU A 681 -27.80 -0.96 3.50
N ASN A 682 -27.08 -1.63 4.39
CA ASN A 682 -27.32 -1.55 5.84
C ASN A 682 -27.08 -0.15 6.43
N GLN A 683 -26.36 0.75 5.74
CA GLN A 683 -26.14 2.12 6.20
C GLN A 683 -27.29 3.07 5.82
N LEU A 684 -28.03 2.76 4.76
CA LEU A 684 -29.16 3.56 4.30
C LEU A 684 -30.48 3.10 4.94
N GLY A 685 -30.60 1.83 5.34
CA GLY A 685 -31.83 1.21 5.83
C GLY A 685 -32.27 0.08 4.89
N TYR A 686 -33.40 -0.56 5.15
CA TYR A 686 -33.86 -1.67 4.29
C TYR A 686 -34.48 -1.12 3.00
N ILE A 687 -33.84 -1.34 1.85
CA ILE A 687 -34.44 -1.10 0.53
C ILE A 687 -35.22 -2.34 0.13
N ASP A 688 -36.52 -2.20 -0.10
CA ASP A 688 -37.35 -3.33 -0.53
C ASP A 688 -37.19 -3.55 -2.05
N PRO A 689 -36.63 -4.68 -2.52
CA PRO A 689 -36.40 -4.92 -3.94
C PRO A 689 -37.69 -5.25 -4.71
N GLU A 690 -38.79 -5.55 -4.01
CA GLU A 690 -40.06 -5.98 -4.61
C GLU A 690 -41.04 -4.82 -4.80
N PHE A 691 -40.76 -3.63 -4.27
CA PHE A 691 -41.65 -2.47 -4.34
C PHE A 691 -40.92 -1.21 -4.77
N TYR A 692 -41.53 -0.45 -5.68
CA TYR A 692 -41.05 0.86 -6.08
C TYR A 692 -42.11 1.91 -5.85
N LEU A 693 -41.66 3.16 -5.75
CA LEU A 693 -42.52 4.31 -5.62
C LEU A 693 -42.72 4.95 -7.00
N LEU A 694 -43.97 5.12 -7.41
CA LEU A 694 -44.35 5.91 -8.57
C LEU A 694 -44.84 7.27 -8.07
N ILE A 695 -44.29 8.35 -8.61
CA ILE A 695 -44.61 9.72 -8.22
C ILE A 695 -45.15 10.47 -9.45
N GLU A 696 -46.43 10.76 -9.47
CA GLU A 696 -47.11 11.40 -10.59
C GLU A 696 -47.50 12.85 -10.23
N ASP A 697 -47.32 13.75 -11.20
CA ASP A 697 -47.78 15.14 -11.05
C ASP A 697 -49.30 15.20 -11.18
N VAL A 698 -49.94 15.90 -10.26
CA VAL A 698 -51.40 16.14 -10.30
C VAL A 698 -51.73 17.07 -11.46
N GLU A 699 -52.71 16.70 -12.27
CA GLU A 699 -53.13 17.50 -13.43
C GLU A 699 -53.52 18.94 -13.00
N GLY A 700 -52.94 19.93 -13.68
CA GLY A 700 -53.15 21.35 -13.38
C GLY A 700 -52.21 21.98 -12.35
N THR A 701 -51.28 21.21 -11.76
CA THR A 701 -50.24 21.78 -10.88
C THR A 701 -49.11 22.45 -11.67
N ASN A 702 -48.50 23.48 -11.08
CA ASN A 702 -47.36 24.18 -11.68
C ASN A 702 -46.09 23.32 -11.58
N LYS A 703 -45.59 22.81 -12.70
CA LYS A 703 -44.38 21.96 -12.75
C LYS A 703 -43.11 22.63 -12.21
N ASN A 704 -43.07 23.96 -12.17
CA ASN A 704 -41.93 24.72 -11.63
C ASN A 704 -42.02 24.94 -10.11
N ASP A 705 -43.13 24.56 -9.47
CA ASP A 705 -43.27 24.61 -8.01
C ASP A 705 -42.72 23.29 -7.40
N PRO A 706 -41.62 23.35 -6.62
CA PRO A 706 -41.05 22.17 -5.98
C PRO A 706 -41.94 21.61 -4.86
N GLN A 707 -42.92 22.38 -4.37
CA GLN A 707 -43.85 21.98 -3.30
C GLN A 707 -45.23 21.58 -3.82
N ARG A 708 -45.38 21.40 -5.14
CA ARG A 708 -46.67 21.00 -5.74
C ARG A 708 -47.14 19.65 -5.22
N ALA A 709 -48.46 19.49 -5.17
CA ALA A 709 -49.09 18.21 -4.84
C ALA A 709 -48.75 17.14 -5.89
N ARG A 710 -48.49 15.92 -5.43
CA ARG A 710 -48.21 14.74 -6.25
C ARG A 710 -49.02 13.55 -5.76
N GLU A 711 -49.26 12.60 -6.65
CA GLU A 711 -49.79 11.28 -6.31
C GLU A 711 -48.64 10.30 -6.17
N PHE A 712 -48.69 9.49 -5.12
CA PHE A 712 -47.65 8.54 -4.77
C PHE A 712 -48.27 7.14 -4.69
N THR A 713 -47.75 6.21 -5.47
CA THR A 713 -48.25 4.83 -5.51
C THR A 713 -47.09 3.88 -5.26
N LEU A 714 -47.22 3.02 -4.24
CA LEU A 714 -46.31 1.91 -4.07
C LEU A 714 -46.77 0.78 -5.00
N ALA A 715 -45.97 0.46 -5.98
CA ALA A 715 -46.27 -0.58 -6.96
C ALA A 715 -45.28 -1.73 -6.80
N SER A 716 -45.77 -2.96 -6.92
CA SER A 716 -44.89 -4.12 -6.89
C SER A 716 -44.06 -4.17 -8.17
N ARG A 717 -42.92 -4.86 -8.11
CA ARG A 717 -42.05 -5.08 -9.27
C ARG A 717 -42.81 -5.63 -10.48
N LEU A 718 -43.77 -6.52 -10.25
CA LEU A 718 -44.61 -7.11 -11.31
C LEU A 718 -45.54 -6.09 -11.98
N ASP A 719 -45.99 -5.08 -11.24
CA ASP A 719 -46.91 -4.04 -11.75
C ASP A 719 -46.16 -2.98 -12.57
N ILE A 720 -44.86 -2.81 -12.34
CA ILE A 720 -44.03 -1.77 -12.97
C ILE A 720 -43.34 -2.24 -14.25
N SER A 721 -43.09 -3.54 -14.41
CA SER A 721 -42.43 -4.11 -15.59
C SER A 721 -43.06 -3.64 -16.93
N PRO A 722 -44.41 -3.52 -17.07
CA PRO A 722 -45.02 -2.96 -18.29
C PRO A 722 -44.85 -1.45 -18.46
N ILE A 723 -44.72 -0.69 -17.36
CA ILE A 723 -44.60 0.78 -17.36
C ILE A 723 -43.19 1.21 -17.78
N LEU A 724 -42.16 0.45 -17.37
CA LEU A 724 -40.76 0.70 -17.74
C LEU A 724 -40.37 0.13 -19.12
N ALA A 725 -41.26 -0.63 -19.76
CA ALA A 725 -41.09 -1.15 -21.11
C ALA A 725 -41.48 -0.18 -22.23
N PHE A 726 -42.00 0.99 -21.86
CA PHE A 726 -42.24 2.15 -22.71
C PHE A 726 -41.18 3.22 -22.44
#